data_AF-M5U2F1-F1
#
_entry.id   AF-M5U2F1-F1
#
_cell.length_a   1.000
_cell.length_b   1.000
_cell.length_c   1.000
_cell.angle_alpha   90.00
_cell.angle_beta   90.00
_cell.angle_gamma   90.00
#
_symmetry.space_group_name_H-M   'P 1'
#
loop_
_entity.id
_entity.type
_entity.pdbx_description
1 polymer ?
#
loop_
_entity_poly.entity_id
_entity_poly.type
_entity_poly.pdbx_seq_one_letter_code
_entity_poly.pdbx_strand_id
1 'polypeptide(L)'
;MGLVSDVIDWFSPGEFDAHQGLEERRVRTQLSATVFTGDARNWIDYLSQTPEERYKNKTRALIRWEPESETLRFEPLDENAEPLTDLLNKTHRDVCKRLAKRPMLLESLHEAIFENESNREKPLELRLSSKIPSHVTREMGRSTTSIVCNANEVAKIQSRVADCESNDERLGYTLALHGRILSRLAYNNHPRDRFFEKIRVVAQSLPLLTPLLYEGMSYGRLVPTKAGKVNEKLISKQTGIPQNHLIDDHPYFRMLNRLGSMLFDYKLFKEHEDIVELVAREYVDEKYLRLGISGIMPDVTDTMRAMKYKRKKDRILTDAPEIGRYGILNKSDKKAWNRIAKPMKSMGYTLLSQLGSGEFGRVYDALNQANPSLPLRVAIKVDRSVKEDEAKSIRDSASMIRIGRDLARSPHIIRLFDAGQIPGMGNNYHILQRVDGDTLDNLIGVTGREHSSFMNKPRPGRDEKSRREDYEQRIKESHGEGWRRERITLPFIAQPNLLQYAELLTSILLWVEKVHELGYAVNDLKNGNIMVSRRGQLKAIDLDSYGTIHEPLDKISDFLFLSSSLLLGSMRHRNRTMSALEVEKLLRSPDALREVLSSEQIHDESGTPQFGRLAHQEFVDFEVDLLHRCRGRRYIDDPNELSADIDRLIRIKRDMSTDELVLD
;
A
#
# COMPACT_ATOMS: atom_id res chain seq x y z
N MET A 1 37.59 18.98 -7.73
CA MET A 1 36.59 19.67 -6.89
C MET A 1 35.51 20.18 -7.82
N GLY A 2 34.25 19.79 -7.58
CA GLY A 2 33.07 20.09 -8.42
C GLY A 2 32.69 18.93 -9.34
N LEU A 3 31.41 18.50 -9.31
CA LEU A 3 30.74 17.46 -10.12
C LEU A 3 30.61 16.03 -9.53
N VAL A 4 30.28 15.88 -8.23
CA VAL A 4 29.84 14.56 -7.68
C VAL A 4 28.59 14.67 -6.77
N SER A 5 27.90 15.81 -6.63
CA SER A 5 26.75 15.94 -5.71
C SER A 5 25.35 15.67 -6.28
N ASP A 6 25.14 15.62 -7.60
CA ASP A 6 23.78 15.84 -8.16
C ASP A 6 23.08 14.58 -8.75
N VAL A 7 23.54 13.35 -8.44
CA VAL A 7 23.01 12.13 -9.11
C VAL A 7 22.57 11.01 -8.15
N ILE A 8 22.56 11.24 -6.83
CA ILE A 8 22.23 10.18 -5.84
C ILE A 8 20.75 10.21 -5.37
N ASP A 9 19.97 11.22 -5.73
CA ASP A 9 18.65 11.49 -5.12
C ASP A 9 17.43 10.79 -5.73
N TRP A 10 17.57 9.98 -6.79
CA TRP A 10 16.39 9.40 -7.46
C TRP A 10 16.04 7.95 -7.06
N PHE A 11 16.94 7.23 -6.37
CA PHE A 11 16.69 5.85 -5.96
C PHE A 11 17.23 5.48 -4.56
N SER A 12 17.74 6.45 -3.79
CA SER A 12 18.03 6.24 -2.36
C SER A 12 16.77 6.59 -1.54
N PRO A 13 16.40 5.83 -0.48
CA PRO A 13 15.52 6.38 0.56
C PRO A 13 16.31 7.49 1.26
N GLY A 14 16.20 8.72 0.76
CA GLY A 14 16.92 9.88 1.28
C GLY A 14 16.63 10.07 2.77
N GLU A 15 17.68 10.37 3.54
CA GLU A 15 17.51 10.88 4.90
C GLU A 15 16.77 12.21 4.80
N PHE A 16 15.53 12.23 5.25
CA PHE A 16 14.66 13.41 5.30
C PHE A 16 15.25 14.47 6.24
N ASP A 17 15.46 15.67 5.71
CA ASP A 17 15.61 16.91 6.48
C ASP A 17 14.43 17.83 6.11
N ALA A 18 13.45 17.89 7.00
CA ALA A 18 12.10 18.40 6.71
C ALA A 18 11.88 19.88 7.12
N HIS A 19 12.90 20.58 7.62
CA HIS A 19 12.63 21.74 8.47
C HIS A 19 12.69 23.14 7.84
N GLN A 20 12.92 23.32 6.54
CA GLN A 20 12.95 24.67 5.97
C GLN A 20 12.25 24.74 4.61
N GLY A 21 10.98 25.13 4.61
CA GLY A 21 10.27 25.54 3.38
C GLY A 21 8.78 25.19 3.29
N LEU A 22 8.22 24.44 4.23
CA LEU A 22 6.82 23.96 4.15
C LEU A 22 5.76 24.98 4.60
N GLU A 23 6.13 26.09 5.24
CA GLU A 23 5.13 27.04 5.76
C GLU A 23 4.52 27.96 4.69
N GLU A 24 5.24 28.29 3.61
CA GLU A 24 4.76 29.27 2.62
C GLU A 24 4.05 28.66 1.40
N ARG A 25 4.07 27.33 1.25
CA ARG A 25 3.30 26.60 0.22
C ARG A 25 2.42 25.55 0.86
N ARG A 26 1.47 25.97 1.70
CA ARG A 26 0.27 25.18 2.01
C ARG A 26 -0.59 25.06 0.74
N VAL A 27 -0.09 24.30 -0.22
CA VAL A 27 -0.87 23.82 -1.35
C VAL A 27 -2.07 23.07 -0.77
N ARG A 28 -3.26 23.39 -1.28
CA ARG A 28 -4.53 22.71 -0.97
C ARG A 28 -4.43 21.23 -1.37
N THR A 29 -3.78 20.39 -0.58
CA THR A 29 -3.65 18.94 -0.78
C THR A 29 -4.92 18.19 -0.36
N GLN A 30 -6.08 18.73 -0.73
CA GLN A 30 -7.40 18.09 -0.58
C GLN A 30 -7.60 16.93 -1.59
N LEU A 31 -6.54 16.49 -2.26
CA LEU A 31 -6.61 15.57 -3.39
C LEU A 31 -6.52 14.11 -2.91
N SER A 32 -7.57 13.32 -3.14
CA SER A 32 -7.59 11.85 -3.01
C SER A 32 -6.87 11.19 -4.20
N ALA A 33 -5.59 11.52 -4.38
CA ALA A 33 -4.77 10.97 -5.45
C ALA A 33 -3.92 9.80 -4.95
N THR A 34 -3.77 8.79 -5.81
CA THR A 34 -2.99 7.59 -5.52
C THR A 34 -1.96 7.40 -6.62
N VAL A 35 -0.69 7.53 -6.25
CA VAL A 35 0.43 7.47 -7.19
C VAL A 35 1.38 6.35 -6.79
N PHE A 36 2.11 5.79 -7.74
CA PHE A 36 2.98 4.64 -7.49
C PHE A 36 4.44 4.92 -7.87
N THR A 37 4.73 6.05 -8.50
CA THR A 37 6.09 6.45 -8.84
C THR A 37 6.29 7.95 -8.62
N GLY A 38 7.55 8.39 -8.53
CA GLY A 38 7.89 9.80 -8.36
C GLY A 38 7.84 10.30 -6.91
N ASP A 39 8.30 11.54 -6.75
CA ASP A 39 8.31 12.26 -5.47
C ASP A 39 6.93 12.88 -5.16
N ALA A 40 6.54 12.85 -3.89
CA ALA A 40 5.24 13.35 -3.44
C ALA A 40 5.05 14.85 -3.75
N ARG A 41 6.10 15.67 -3.59
CA ARG A 41 6.04 17.12 -3.82
C ARG A 41 5.84 17.42 -5.29
N ASN A 42 6.52 16.69 -6.18
CA ASN A 42 6.34 16.86 -7.62
C ASN A 42 4.90 16.57 -8.04
N TRP A 43 4.25 15.56 -7.43
CA TRP A 43 2.84 15.28 -7.68
C TRP A 43 1.91 16.34 -7.13
N ILE A 44 2.18 16.85 -5.93
CA ILE A 44 1.42 17.96 -5.36
C ILE A 44 1.49 19.19 -6.29
N ASP A 45 2.68 19.55 -6.75
CA ASP A 45 2.90 20.65 -7.70
C ASP A 45 2.20 20.40 -9.04
N TYR A 46 2.20 19.16 -9.55
CA TYR A 46 1.51 18.80 -10.79
C TYR A 46 -0.01 18.91 -10.66
N LEU A 47 -0.59 18.33 -9.61
CA LEU A 47 -2.05 18.28 -9.42
C LEU A 47 -2.66 19.62 -8.99
N SER A 48 -1.83 20.57 -8.57
CA SER A 48 -2.27 21.93 -8.25
C SER A 48 -2.47 22.81 -9.49
N GLN A 49 -2.09 22.32 -10.66
CA GLN A 49 -2.16 23.06 -11.92
C GLN A 49 -3.47 22.79 -12.65
N THR A 50 -3.94 23.81 -13.38
CA THR A 50 -5.13 23.64 -14.23
C THR A 50 -4.82 22.66 -15.39
N PRO A 51 -5.85 22.01 -15.98
CA PRO A 51 -5.66 21.19 -17.17
C PRO A 51 -4.91 21.92 -18.30
N GLU A 52 -5.19 23.21 -18.51
CA GLU A 52 -4.51 24.04 -19.52
C GLU A 52 -3.01 24.19 -19.22
N GLU A 53 -2.65 24.37 -17.94
CA GLU A 53 -1.27 24.46 -17.50
C GLU A 53 -0.52 23.13 -17.61
N ARG A 54 -1.20 22.00 -17.37
CA ARG A 54 -0.63 20.65 -17.45
C ARG A 54 -0.39 20.20 -18.89
N TYR A 55 -1.28 20.55 -19.83
CA TYR A 55 -1.24 20.07 -21.22
C TYR A 55 -0.85 21.14 -22.25
N LYS A 56 0.07 22.04 -21.88
CA LYS A 56 0.51 23.16 -22.73
C LYS A 56 0.91 22.76 -24.17
N ASN A 57 1.47 21.56 -24.35
CA ASN A 57 1.95 21.07 -25.65
C ASN A 57 0.83 20.69 -26.63
N LYS A 58 -0.45 20.71 -26.20
CA LYS A 58 -1.67 20.42 -26.98
C LYS A 58 -1.72 19.08 -27.73
N THR A 59 -0.70 18.23 -27.67
CA THR A 59 -0.69 16.89 -28.28
C THR A 59 -1.75 15.98 -27.66
N ARG A 60 -2.71 15.57 -28.48
CA ARG A 60 -3.86 14.75 -28.13
C ARG A 60 -4.07 13.66 -29.18
N ALA A 61 -4.36 12.46 -28.72
CA ALA A 61 -4.81 11.37 -29.57
C ALA A 61 -6.04 10.71 -28.95
N LEU A 62 -6.95 10.25 -29.79
CA LEU A 62 -8.05 9.38 -29.39
C LEU A 62 -7.50 7.95 -29.28
N ILE A 63 -7.86 7.26 -28.21
CA ILE A 63 -7.61 5.83 -28.06
C ILE A 63 -8.91 5.13 -28.47
N ARG A 64 -8.94 4.62 -29.71
CA ARG A 64 -10.04 3.75 -30.15
C ARG A 64 -9.83 2.37 -29.58
N TRP A 65 -10.85 1.95 -28.86
CA TRP A 65 -10.94 0.67 -28.20
C TRP A 65 -12.21 0.02 -28.70
N GLU A 66 -12.06 -1.04 -29.48
CA GLU A 66 -13.17 -1.78 -30.10
C GLU A 66 -13.12 -3.22 -29.59
N PRO A 67 -13.89 -3.55 -28.55
CA PRO A 67 -13.80 -4.85 -27.89
C PRO A 67 -14.32 -5.99 -28.77
N GLU A 68 -15.31 -5.75 -29.62
CA GLU A 68 -15.88 -6.78 -30.51
C GLU A 68 -14.89 -7.22 -31.60
N SER A 69 -14.02 -6.30 -32.03
CA SER A 69 -12.97 -6.55 -33.03
C SER A 69 -11.59 -6.74 -32.40
N GLU A 70 -11.50 -6.76 -31.06
CA GLU A 70 -10.26 -6.80 -30.27
C GLU A 70 -9.19 -5.82 -30.79
N THR A 71 -9.63 -4.64 -31.22
CA THR A 71 -8.78 -3.66 -31.89
C THR A 71 -8.49 -2.48 -30.98
N LEU A 72 -7.20 -2.22 -30.76
CA LEU A 72 -6.71 -1.01 -30.10
C LEU A 72 -5.95 -0.15 -31.12
N ARG A 73 -6.42 1.09 -31.32
CA ARG A 73 -5.82 2.04 -32.26
C ARG A 73 -5.69 3.43 -31.63
N PHE A 74 -4.59 4.09 -31.92
CA PHE A 74 -4.36 5.48 -31.56
C PHE A 74 -4.59 6.36 -32.79
N GLU A 75 -5.46 7.37 -32.69
CA GLU A 75 -5.78 8.30 -33.77
C GLU A 75 -5.41 9.73 -33.38
N PRO A 76 -4.67 10.47 -34.20
CA PRO A 76 -4.28 11.84 -33.87
C PRO A 76 -5.52 12.74 -33.84
N LEU A 77 -5.65 13.56 -32.79
CA LEU A 77 -6.66 14.63 -32.73
C LEU A 77 -6.08 15.99 -33.15
N ASP A 78 -4.75 16.07 -33.29
CA ASP A 78 -4.01 17.19 -33.83
C ASP A 78 -2.73 16.71 -34.54
N GLU A 79 -2.17 17.55 -35.42
CA GLU A 79 -0.99 17.23 -36.25
C GLU A 79 0.24 16.82 -35.41
N ASN A 80 0.39 17.36 -34.19
CA ASN A 80 1.55 17.03 -33.35
C ASN A 80 1.47 15.60 -32.79
N ALA A 81 0.29 14.97 -32.83
CA ALA A 81 0.09 13.61 -32.35
C ALA A 81 0.40 12.53 -33.39
N GLU A 82 0.50 12.87 -34.69
CA GLU A 82 0.74 11.89 -35.76
C GLU A 82 1.98 11.01 -35.50
N PRO A 83 3.18 11.57 -35.20
CA PRO A 83 4.37 10.74 -35.02
C PRO A 83 4.27 9.81 -33.81
N LEU A 84 3.50 10.20 -32.78
CA LEU A 84 3.29 9.38 -31.60
C LEU A 84 2.30 8.26 -31.87
N THR A 85 1.17 8.56 -32.51
CA THR A 85 0.13 7.57 -32.81
C THR A 85 0.63 6.50 -33.78
N ASP A 86 1.39 6.88 -34.80
CA ASP A 86 2.06 5.93 -35.71
C ASP A 86 3.03 5.00 -34.98
N LEU A 87 3.84 5.56 -34.09
CA LEU A 87 4.78 4.80 -33.27
C LEU A 87 4.07 3.79 -32.37
N LEU A 88 3.00 4.21 -31.69
CA LEU A 88 2.22 3.36 -30.79
C LEU A 88 1.46 2.27 -31.55
N ASN A 89 0.81 2.60 -32.67
CA ASN A 89 0.12 1.62 -33.52
C ASN A 89 1.09 0.59 -34.09
N LYS A 90 2.27 1.01 -34.56
CA LYS A 90 3.31 0.09 -35.04
C LYS A 90 3.82 -0.82 -33.93
N THR A 91 4.08 -0.25 -32.76
CA THR A 91 4.52 -1.01 -31.58
C THR A 91 3.46 -2.03 -31.14
N HIS A 92 2.19 -1.63 -31.10
CA HIS A 92 1.09 -2.53 -30.73
C HIS A 92 1.00 -3.73 -31.69
N ARG A 93 1.07 -3.50 -33.01
CA ARG A 93 1.11 -4.58 -34.01
C ARG A 93 2.30 -5.51 -33.80
N ASP A 94 3.48 -4.98 -33.51
CA ASP A 94 4.68 -5.79 -33.25
C ASP A 94 4.51 -6.66 -31.99
N VAL A 95 3.92 -6.09 -30.92
CA VAL A 95 3.58 -6.82 -29.69
C VAL A 95 2.60 -7.95 -29.98
N CYS A 96 1.45 -7.66 -30.61
CA CYS A 96 0.45 -8.67 -30.93
C CYS A 96 1.02 -9.77 -31.84
N LYS A 97 1.82 -9.41 -32.85
CA LYS A 97 2.50 -10.38 -33.73
C LYS A 97 3.43 -11.32 -32.97
N ARG A 98 4.11 -10.84 -31.94
CA ARG A 98 4.98 -11.67 -31.09
C ARG A 98 4.17 -12.55 -30.15
N LEU A 99 3.14 -11.99 -29.51
CA LEU A 99 2.26 -12.72 -28.59
C LEU A 99 1.38 -13.74 -29.32
N ALA A 100 1.08 -13.57 -30.61
CA ALA A 100 0.35 -14.57 -31.41
C ALA A 100 1.06 -15.93 -31.48
N LYS A 101 2.37 -15.99 -31.19
CA LYS A 101 3.10 -17.26 -31.04
C LYS A 101 2.84 -17.96 -29.70
N ARG A 102 2.11 -17.30 -28.80
CA ARG A 102 1.77 -17.72 -27.43
C ARG A 102 0.30 -17.37 -27.17
N PRO A 103 -0.67 -18.08 -27.78
CA PRO A 103 -2.08 -17.69 -27.81
C PRO A 103 -2.67 -17.32 -26.45
N MET A 104 -2.33 -18.06 -25.39
CA MET A 104 -2.83 -17.80 -24.04
C MET A 104 -2.36 -16.45 -23.46
N LEU A 105 -1.17 -15.97 -23.83
CA LEU A 105 -0.71 -14.64 -23.43
C LEU A 105 -1.38 -13.53 -24.24
N LEU A 106 -1.70 -13.81 -25.51
CA LEU A 106 -2.47 -12.88 -26.32
C LEU A 106 -3.90 -12.75 -25.76
N GLU A 107 -4.52 -13.88 -25.39
CA GLU A 107 -5.80 -13.91 -24.69
C GLU A 107 -5.75 -13.12 -23.39
N SER A 108 -4.74 -13.30 -22.53
CA SER A 108 -4.62 -12.47 -21.32
C SER A 108 -4.35 -10.99 -21.56
N LEU A 109 -3.67 -10.64 -22.66
CA LEU A 109 -3.57 -9.23 -23.08
C LEU A 109 -4.96 -8.69 -23.45
N HIS A 110 -5.76 -9.51 -24.14
CA HIS A 110 -7.11 -9.15 -24.54
C HIS A 110 -8.04 -9.01 -23.33
N GLU A 111 -8.06 -9.99 -22.42
CA GLU A 111 -8.80 -9.94 -21.15
C GLU A 111 -8.46 -8.64 -20.38
N ALA A 112 -7.17 -8.35 -20.19
CA ALA A 112 -6.73 -7.19 -19.42
C ALA A 112 -7.15 -5.83 -20.01
N ILE A 113 -7.33 -5.74 -21.34
CA ILE A 113 -7.61 -4.47 -22.03
C ILE A 113 -9.07 -4.38 -22.46
N PHE A 114 -9.60 -5.40 -23.13
CA PHE A 114 -10.90 -5.41 -23.80
C PHE A 114 -12.06 -5.89 -22.93
N GLU A 115 -11.80 -6.58 -21.82
CA GLU A 115 -12.85 -6.92 -20.83
C GLU A 115 -12.98 -5.86 -19.72
N ASN A 116 -12.10 -4.86 -19.68
CA ASN A 116 -12.21 -3.76 -18.74
C ASN A 116 -13.33 -2.80 -19.17
N GLU A 117 -14.55 -3.03 -18.67
CA GLU A 117 -15.75 -2.23 -18.97
C GLU A 117 -15.60 -0.74 -18.65
N SER A 118 -14.69 -0.37 -17.74
CA SER A 118 -14.47 1.04 -17.41
C SER A 118 -13.90 1.86 -18.59
N ASN A 119 -13.31 1.19 -19.57
CA ASN A 119 -12.89 1.82 -20.81
C ASN A 119 -14.07 2.21 -21.73
N ARG A 120 -15.29 1.68 -21.49
CA ARG A 120 -16.53 2.04 -22.21
C ARG A 120 -17.23 3.27 -21.66
N GLU A 121 -17.05 3.56 -20.38
CA GLU A 121 -17.83 4.60 -19.68
C GLU A 121 -17.61 6.00 -20.25
N LYS A 122 -16.38 6.29 -20.71
CA LYS A 122 -15.96 7.60 -21.18
C LYS A 122 -14.98 7.47 -22.35
N PRO A 123 -14.94 8.44 -23.27
CA PRO A 123 -13.90 8.52 -24.28
C PRO A 123 -12.50 8.49 -23.67
N LEU A 124 -11.63 7.69 -24.27
CA LEU A 124 -10.23 7.56 -23.89
C LEU A 124 -9.36 8.46 -24.75
N GLU A 125 -8.61 9.36 -24.12
CA GLU A 125 -7.61 10.19 -24.79
C GLU A 125 -6.20 9.84 -24.33
N LEU A 126 -5.23 10.04 -25.21
CA LEU A 126 -3.82 10.11 -24.85
C LEU A 126 -3.37 11.56 -24.93
N ARG A 127 -2.70 12.05 -23.87
CA ARG A 127 -2.20 13.42 -23.76
C ARG A 127 -0.73 13.43 -23.40
N LEU A 128 -0.04 14.53 -23.72
CA LEU A 128 1.34 14.76 -23.28
C LEU A 128 1.43 15.89 -22.26
N SER A 129 2.24 15.67 -21.22
CA SER A 129 2.63 16.72 -20.28
C SER A 129 4.13 16.65 -20.01
N SER A 130 4.82 17.79 -20.07
CA SER A 130 6.22 17.89 -19.65
C SER A 130 6.38 17.98 -18.13
N LYS A 131 5.27 18.12 -17.40
CA LYS A 131 5.23 18.38 -15.97
C LYS A 131 4.81 17.16 -15.14
N ILE A 132 4.30 16.08 -15.76
CA ILE A 132 3.96 14.88 -14.99
C ILE A 132 5.23 14.32 -14.32
N PRO A 133 5.19 14.00 -13.01
CA PRO A 133 6.35 13.44 -12.31
C PRO A 133 6.64 11.99 -12.66
N SER A 134 5.64 11.27 -13.18
CA SER A 134 5.80 9.90 -13.65
C SER A 134 5.95 9.84 -15.16
N HIS A 135 6.12 8.62 -15.67
CA HIS A 135 6.24 8.40 -17.10
C HIS A 135 4.88 8.36 -17.81
N VAL A 136 3.87 7.76 -17.16
CA VAL A 136 2.50 7.63 -17.68
C VAL A 136 1.53 7.54 -16.51
N THR A 137 0.43 8.29 -16.53
CA THR A 137 -0.66 8.20 -15.55
C THR A 137 -2.03 8.14 -16.23
N ARG A 138 -3.05 7.63 -15.53
CA ARG A 138 -4.46 7.66 -15.93
C ARG A 138 -5.18 8.72 -15.10
N GLU A 139 -5.71 9.74 -15.77
CA GLU A 139 -6.44 10.85 -15.17
C GLU A 139 -7.90 10.78 -15.60
N MET A 140 -8.80 10.73 -14.63
CA MET A 140 -10.23 10.59 -14.88
C MET A 140 -10.93 11.90 -14.62
N GLY A 141 -11.29 12.59 -15.70
CA GLY A 141 -12.12 13.78 -15.65
C GLY A 141 -13.61 13.46 -15.71
N ARG A 142 -14.45 14.50 -15.68
CA ARG A 142 -15.91 14.36 -15.75
C ARG A 142 -16.38 13.75 -17.09
N SER A 143 -15.84 14.23 -18.20
CA SER A 143 -16.27 13.85 -19.57
C SER A 143 -15.34 12.87 -20.28
N THR A 144 -14.07 12.79 -19.89
CA THR A 144 -13.04 11.99 -20.59
C THR A 144 -12.09 11.34 -19.60
N THR A 145 -11.55 10.19 -19.97
CA THR A 145 -10.43 9.56 -19.27
C THR A 145 -9.17 9.73 -20.11
N SER A 146 -8.12 10.34 -19.54
CA SER A 146 -6.86 10.63 -20.23
C SER A 146 -5.73 9.73 -19.74
N ILE A 147 -4.99 9.13 -20.66
CA ILE A 147 -3.68 8.55 -20.41
C ILE A 147 -2.63 9.63 -20.72
N VAL A 148 -2.03 10.17 -19.67
CA VAL A 148 -1.07 11.27 -19.79
C VAL A 148 0.33 10.72 -19.76
N CYS A 149 1.10 10.92 -20.85
CA CYS A 149 2.48 10.49 -20.98
C CYS A 149 3.45 11.67 -20.78
N ASN A 150 4.66 11.37 -20.28
CA ASN A 150 5.67 12.39 -20.07
C ASN A 150 6.25 12.82 -21.42
N ALA A 151 6.02 14.08 -21.80
CA ALA A 151 6.40 14.60 -23.10
C ALA A 151 7.90 14.47 -23.38
N ASN A 152 8.75 14.67 -22.36
CA ASN A 152 10.20 14.59 -22.51
C ASN A 152 10.65 13.15 -22.74
N GLU A 153 10.03 12.18 -22.07
CA GLU A 153 10.33 10.76 -22.28
C GLU A 153 9.85 10.27 -23.66
N VAL A 154 8.66 10.72 -24.10
CA VAL A 154 8.16 10.41 -25.44
C VAL A 154 9.09 10.95 -26.52
N ALA A 155 9.52 12.21 -26.42
CA ALA A 155 10.46 12.81 -27.37
C ALA A 155 11.81 12.07 -27.41
N LYS A 156 12.34 11.67 -26.25
CA LYS A 156 13.56 10.85 -26.17
C LYS A 156 13.40 9.50 -26.85
N ILE A 157 12.25 8.84 -26.70
CA ILE A 157 11.96 7.55 -27.35
C ILE A 157 11.84 7.74 -28.87
N GLN A 158 11.08 8.74 -29.33
CA GLN A 158 10.92 9.03 -30.76
C GLN A 158 12.27 9.29 -31.44
N SER A 159 13.13 10.11 -30.82
CA SER A 159 14.48 10.37 -31.33
C SER A 159 15.30 9.09 -31.47
N ARG A 160 15.31 8.21 -30.46
CA ARG A 160 16.07 6.95 -30.52
C ARG A 160 15.50 5.95 -31.53
N VAL A 161 14.19 5.96 -31.72
CA VAL A 161 13.53 5.09 -32.69
C VAL A 161 13.88 5.47 -34.12
N ALA A 162 14.10 6.76 -34.40
CA ALA A 162 14.54 7.23 -35.71
C ALA A 162 15.90 6.63 -36.12
N ASP A 163 16.77 6.37 -35.15
CA ASP A 163 18.11 5.81 -35.37
C ASP A 163 18.16 4.27 -35.32
N CYS A 164 17.03 3.59 -35.13
CA CYS A 164 17.00 2.13 -35.00
C CYS A 164 17.21 1.42 -36.34
N GLU A 165 18.12 0.45 -36.38
CA GLU A 165 18.40 -0.34 -37.58
C GLU A 165 17.46 -1.55 -37.72
N SER A 166 16.76 -1.93 -36.64
CA SER A 166 15.91 -3.12 -36.62
C SER A 166 14.60 -2.94 -35.87
N ASN A 167 13.60 -3.77 -36.20
CA ASN A 167 12.33 -3.82 -35.48
C ASN A 167 12.49 -4.22 -34.01
N ASP A 168 13.47 -5.08 -33.69
CA ASP A 168 13.72 -5.52 -32.31
C ASP A 168 14.30 -4.39 -31.46
N GLU A 169 15.20 -3.58 -32.04
CA GLU A 169 15.76 -2.42 -31.35
C GLU A 169 14.68 -1.36 -31.11
N ARG A 170 13.88 -1.06 -32.13
CA ARG A 170 12.71 -0.18 -31.99
C ARG A 170 11.81 -0.66 -30.85
N LEU A 171 11.45 -1.93 -30.84
CA LEU A 171 10.58 -2.49 -29.80
C LEU A 171 11.22 -2.34 -28.41
N GLY A 172 12.54 -2.53 -28.28
CA GLY A 172 13.25 -2.33 -27.03
C GLY A 172 13.10 -0.92 -26.44
N TYR A 173 13.05 0.12 -27.29
CA TYR A 173 12.77 1.49 -26.84
C TYR A 173 11.28 1.77 -26.60
N THR A 174 10.41 1.27 -27.46
CA THR A 174 8.98 1.63 -27.41
C THR A 174 8.18 0.82 -26.40
N LEU A 175 8.62 -0.39 -26.07
CA LEU A 175 7.87 -1.29 -25.18
C LEU A 175 7.70 -0.73 -23.77
N ALA A 176 8.68 0.03 -23.26
CA ALA A 176 8.57 0.68 -21.95
C ALA A 176 7.42 1.70 -21.90
N LEU A 177 7.23 2.48 -22.97
CA LEU A 177 6.12 3.43 -23.08
C LEU A 177 4.79 2.71 -23.35
N HIS A 178 4.79 1.80 -24.34
CA HIS A 178 3.60 1.07 -24.75
C HIS A 178 3.04 0.21 -23.61
N GLY A 179 3.88 -0.58 -22.94
CA GLY A 179 3.48 -1.41 -21.81
C GLY A 179 2.90 -0.60 -20.64
N ARG A 180 3.42 0.62 -20.41
CA ARG A 180 2.85 1.53 -19.41
C ARG A 180 1.46 2.04 -19.83
N ILE A 181 1.27 2.43 -21.09
CA ILE A 181 -0.06 2.80 -21.62
C ILE A 181 -1.03 1.63 -21.48
N LEU A 182 -0.64 0.41 -21.87
CA LEU A 182 -1.47 -0.78 -21.71
C LEU A 182 -1.83 -1.03 -20.24
N SER A 183 -0.86 -0.91 -19.34
CA SER A 183 -1.14 -1.04 -17.90
C SER A 183 -2.16 0.00 -17.44
N ARG A 184 -2.15 1.22 -17.97
CA ARG A 184 -3.14 2.25 -17.64
C ARG A 184 -4.52 1.88 -18.18
N LEU A 185 -4.61 1.29 -19.37
CA LEU A 185 -5.86 0.78 -19.92
C LEU A 185 -6.45 -0.38 -19.10
N ALA A 186 -5.61 -1.15 -18.40
CA ALA A 186 -6.06 -2.26 -17.55
C ALA A 186 -6.67 -1.82 -16.20
N TYR A 187 -6.57 -0.55 -15.80
CA TYR A 187 -7.21 -0.09 -14.56
C TYR A 187 -8.69 0.16 -14.76
N ASN A 188 -9.47 -0.30 -13.79
CA ASN A 188 -10.81 0.21 -13.55
C ASN A 188 -10.78 1.73 -13.29
N ASN A 189 -11.80 2.46 -13.76
CA ASN A 189 -11.96 3.88 -13.43
C ASN A 189 -12.16 4.09 -11.92
N HIS A 190 -12.92 3.20 -11.30
CA HIS A 190 -13.31 3.33 -9.91
C HIS A 190 -12.95 2.05 -9.16
N PRO A 191 -11.66 1.72 -9.03
CA PRO A 191 -11.25 0.49 -8.37
C PRO A 191 -11.66 0.56 -6.91
N ARG A 192 -12.26 -0.53 -6.44
CA ARG A 192 -12.72 -0.68 -5.06
C ARG A 192 -11.57 -0.54 -4.06
N ASP A 193 -10.44 -1.17 -4.41
CA ASP A 193 -9.15 -0.99 -3.75
C ASP A 193 -8.08 -0.67 -4.79
N ARG A 194 -7.65 0.60 -4.83
CA ARG A 194 -6.59 1.05 -5.75
C ARG A 194 -5.28 0.31 -5.56
N PHE A 195 -4.97 -0.09 -4.32
CA PHE A 195 -3.71 -0.76 -4.04
C PHE A 195 -3.74 -2.20 -4.55
N PHE A 196 -4.82 -2.93 -4.25
CA PHE A 196 -5.05 -4.27 -4.79
C PHE A 196 -5.12 -4.29 -6.31
N GLU A 197 -5.85 -3.35 -6.93
CA GLU A 197 -5.96 -3.26 -8.39
C GLU A 197 -4.60 -3.08 -9.05
N LYS A 198 -3.70 -2.26 -8.48
CA LYS A 198 -2.33 -2.16 -9.00
C LYS A 198 -1.59 -3.48 -8.92
N ILE A 199 -1.68 -4.18 -7.80
CA ILE A 199 -1.01 -5.46 -7.61
C ILE A 199 -1.45 -6.41 -8.73
N ARG A 200 -2.76 -6.48 -8.97
CA ARG A 200 -3.36 -7.28 -10.04
C ARG A 200 -2.87 -6.86 -11.43
N VAL A 201 -2.97 -5.57 -11.78
CA VAL A 201 -2.52 -5.04 -13.08
C VAL A 201 -1.02 -5.30 -13.29
N VAL A 202 -0.19 -5.11 -12.26
CA VAL A 202 1.24 -5.42 -12.34
C VAL A 202 1.42 -6.92 -12.57
N ALA A 203 0.82 -7.78 -11.73
CA ALA A 203 0.92 -9.24 -11.83
C ALA A 203 0.52 -9.76 -13.21
N GLN A 204 -0.59 -9.27 -13.77
CA GLN A 204 -1.08 -9.61 -15.12
C GLN A 204 -0.18 -9.08 -16.23
N SER A 205 0.49 -7.93 -16.05
CA SER A 205 1.40 -7.38 -17.04
C SER A 205 2.76 -8.10 -17.14
N LEU A 206 3.22 -8.74 -16.05
CA LEU A 206 4.52 -9.43 -16.02
C LEU A 206 4.64 -10.57 -17.06
N PRO A 207 3.70 -11.52 -17.16
CA PRO A 207 3.78 -12.59 -18.15
C PRO A 207 3.63 -12.08 -19.58
N LEU A 208 3.03 -10.89 -19.79
CA LEU A 208 2.92 -10.26 -21.12
C LEU A 208 4.25 -9.63 -21.56
N LEU A 209 4.90 -8.89 -20.66
CA LEU A 209 6.12 -8.14 -20.98
C LEU A 209 7.37 -9.03 -20.99
N THR A 210 7.40 -10.09 -20.18
CA THR A 210 8.60 -10.91 -20.00
C THR A 210 9.02 -11.63 -21.27
N PRO A 211 8.15 -12.33 -22.01
CA PRO A 211 8.49 -12.98 -23.28
C PRO A 211 8.88 -12.02 -24.41
N LEU A 212 8.49 -10.75 -24.31
CA LEU A 212 8.85 -9.72 -25.29
C LEU A 212 10.29 -9.23 -25.06
N LEU A 213 10.74 -9.24 -23.81
CA LEU A 213 12.06 -8.77 -23.39
C LEU A 213 13.08 -9.91 -23.28
N TYR A 214 12.65 -11.11 -22.89
CA TYR A 214 13.54 -12.23 -22.55
C TYR A 214 13.14 -13.50 -23.29
N GLU A 215 14.13 -14.34 -23.60
CA GLU A 215 13.92 -15.60 -24.33
C GLU A 215 13.90 -16.85 -23.43
N GLY A 216 14.36 -16.72 -22.19
CA GLY A 216 14.36 -17.80 -21.21
C GLY A 216 15.18 -17.45 -19.97
N MET A 217 15.59 -18.50 -19.24
CA MET A 217 16.55 -18.39 -18.15
C MET A 217 17.81 -19.21 -18.43
N SER A 218 18.95 -18.72 -17.97
CA SER A 218 20.24 -19.43 -17.98
C SER A 218 20.98 -19.13 -16.68
N TYR A 219 21.47 -20.16 -16.00
CA TYR A 219 22.14 -20.06 -14.70
C TYR A 219 21.38 -19.22 -13.66
N GLY A 220 20.05 -19.40 -13.59
CA GLY A 220 19.17 -18.67 -12.65
C GLY A 220 18.97 -17.18 -12.97
N ARG A 221 19.34 -16.75 -14.18
CA ARG A 221 19.18 -15.37 -14.66
C ARG A 221 18.35 -15.31 -15.94
N LEU A 222 17.54 -14.27 -16.07
CA LEU A 222 16.84 -13.97 -17.32
C LEU A 222 17.83 -13.70 -18.46
N VAL A 223 17.56 -14.26 -19.64
CA VAL A 223 18.37 -14.05 -20.85
C VAL A 223 17.67 -13.02 -21.75
N PRO A 224 18.23 -11.82 -21.93
CA PRO A 224 17.57 -10.76 -22.68
C PRO A 224 17.67 -11.00 -24.19
N THR A 225 16.52 -10.84 -24.88
CA THR A 225 16.46 -10.71 -26.34
C THR A 225 17.17 -9.44 -26.81
N LYS A 226 17.25 -9.19 -28.12
CA LYS A 226 17.73 -7.90 -28.66
C LYS A 226 16.94 -6.71 -28.10
N ALA A 227 15.61 -6.81 -28.04
CA ALA A 227 14.75 -5.80 -27.43
C ALA A 227 15.01 -5.66 -25.92
N GLY A 228 15.20 -6.79 -25.23
CA GLY A 228 15.56 -6.85 -23.81
C GLY A 228 16.84 -6.09 -23.48
N LYS A 229 17.91 -6.32 -24.25
CA LYS A 229 19.21 -5.65 -24.05
C LYS A 229 19.12 -4.14 -24.22
N VAL A 230 18.32 -3.68 -25.18
CA VAL A 230 18.09 -2.25 -25.41
C VAL A 230 17.33 -1.64 -24.23
N ASN A 231 16.28 -2.31 -23.76
CA ASN A 231 15.51 -1.87 -22.59
C ASN A 231 16.37 -1.85 -21.32
N GLU A 232 17.13 -2.91 -21.04
CA GLU A 232 18.07 -2.96 -19.92
C GLU A 232 19.09 -1.81 -19.96
N LYS A 233 19.68 -1.54 -21.13
CA LYS A 233 20.62 -0.43 -21.30
C LYS A 233 19.96 0.92 -21.03
N LEU A 234 18.70 1.10 -21.45
CA LEU A 234 17.92 2.30 -21.16
C LEU A 234 17.70 2.46 -19.64
N ILE A 235 17.23 1.42 -18.96
CA ILE A 235 16.97 1.47 -17.51
C ILE A 235 18.28 1.64 -16.72
N SER A 236 19.35 0.96 -17.12
CA SER A 236 20.68 1.12 -16.54
C SER A 236 21.13 2.59 -16.59
N LYS A 237 20.99 3.25 -17.75
CA LYS A 237 21.32 4.67 -17.91
C LYS A 237 20.42 5.57 -17.06
N GLN A 238 19.12 5.27 -16.95
CA GLN A 238 18.16 6.07 -16.17
C GLN A 238 18.37 5.94 -14.65
N THR A 239 18.79 4.77 -14.18
CA THR A 239 18.88 4.45 -12.75
C THR A 239 20.31 4.59 -12.20
N GLY A 240 21.31 4.67 -13.09
CA GLY A 240 22.72 4.62 -12.71
C GLY A 240 23.19 3.24 -12.27
N ILE A 241 22.32 2.22 -12.27
CA ILE A 241 22.66 0.85 -11.93
C ILE A 241 23.31 0.19 -13.15
N PRO A 242 24.53 -0.37 -13.05
CA PRO A 242 25.17 -1.08 -14.15
C PRO A 242 24.28 -2.18 -14.72
N GLN A 243 24.27 -2.36 -16.05
CA GLN A 243 23.37 -3.30 -16.71
C GLN A 243 23.44 -4.72 -16.14
N ASN A 244 24.66 -5.23 -15.89
CA ASN A 244 24.91 -6.55 -15.33
C ASN A 244 24.45 -6.72 -13.86
N HIS A 245 24.16 -5.61 -13.17
CA HIS A 245 23.68 -5.58 -11.78
C HIS A 245 22.18 -5.32 -11.67
N LEU A 246 21.47 -5.02 -12.77
CA LEU A 246 20.03 -4.71 -12.72
C LEU A 246 19.22 -5.83 -12.05
N ILE A 247 19.50 -7.09 -12.40
CA ILE A 247 18.82 -8.27 -11.82
C ILE A 247 18.97 -8.34 -10.30
N ASP A 248 20.08 -7.86 -9.74
CA ASP A 248 20.39 -7.98 -8.32
C ASP A 248 20.00 -6.72 -7.53
N ASP A 249 20.10 -5.55 -8.15
CA ASP A 249 19.98 -4.26 -7.46
C ASP A 249 18.67 -3.52 -7.80
N HIS A 250 18.10 -3.72 -8.98
CA HIS A 250 16.89 -3.01 -9.38
C HIS A 250 15.62 -3.78 -8.96
N PRO A 251 14.70 -3.21 -8.14
CA PRO A 251 13.53 -3.92 -7.62
C PRO A 251 12.66 -4.61 -8.69
N TYR A 252 12.41 -3.94 -9.82
CA TYR A 252 11.63 -4.52 -10.92
C TYR A 252 12.32 -5.74 -11.56
N PHE A 253 13.63 -5.68 -11.82
CA PHE A 253 14.35 -6.79 -12.46
C PHE A 253 14.55 -7.96 -11.48
N ARG A 254 14.75 -7.68 -10.19
CA ARG A 254 14.71 -8.69 -9.13
C ARG A 254 13.38 -9.45 -9.11
N MET A 255 12.27 -8.70 -9.14
CA MET A 255 10.92 -9.27 -9.18
C MET A 255 10.73 -10.16 -10.42
N LEU A 256 11.11 -9.66 -11.61
CA LEU A 256 11.05 -10.45 -12.85
C LEU A 256 11.90 -11.72 -12.76
N ASN A 257 13.14 -11.63 -12.25
CA ASN A 257 14.04 -12.76 -12.15
C ASN A 257 13.51 -13.81 -11.16
N ARG A 258 12.93 -13.38 -10.03
CA ARG A 258 12.30 -14.27 -9.05
C ARG A 258 11.14 -15.08 -9.64
N LEU A 259 10.39 -14.48 -10.57
CA LEU A 259 9.26 -15.12 -11.24
C LEU A 259 9.64 -15.84 -12.53
N GLY A 260 10.91 -15.75 -12.97
CA GLY A 260 11.33 -16.02 -14.34
C GLY A 260 10.75 -17.31 -14.94
N SER A 261 10.95 -18.47 -14.32
CA SER A 261 10.42 -19.74 -14.83
C SER A 261 8.90 -19.78 -14.94
N MET A 262 8.18 -19.15 -13.99
CA MET A 262 6.72 -19.06 -14.00
C MET A 262 6.21 -18.14 -15.12
N LEU A 263 6.98 -17.10 -15.49
CA LEU A 263 6.57 -16.14 -16.52
C LEU A 263 6.77 -16.65 -17.95
N PHE A 264 7.58 -17.69 -18.16
CA PHE A 264 7.78 -18.27 -19.50
C PHE A 264 6.79 -19.36 -19.85
N ASP A 265 6.22 -20.04 -18.85
CA ASP A 265 5.22 -21.09 -19.02
C ASP A 265 3.87 -20.59 -18.49
N TYR A 266 2.94 -20.33 -19.41
CA TYR A 266 1.64 -19.77 -19.05
C TYR A 266 0.80 -20.71 -18.17
N LYS A 267 0.94 -22.03 -18.36
CA LYS A 267 0.23 -22.99 -17.51
C LYS A 267 0.74 -22.88 -16.08
N LEU A 268 2.06 -22.82 -15.89
CA LEU A 268 2.66 -22.57 -14.59
C LEU A 268 2.27 -21.20 -14.03
N PHE A 269 2.15 -20.16 -14.86
CA PHE A 269 1.63 -18.86 -14.42
C PHE A 269 0.22 -18.99 -13.83
N LYS A 270 -0.74 -19.62 -14.54
CA LYS A 270 -2.10 -19.80 -14.04
C LYS A 270 -2.17 -20.69 -12.80
N GLU A 271 -1.32 -21.71 -12.72
CA GLU A 271 -1.20 -22.58 -11.53
C GLU A 271 -0.60 -21.85 -10.31
N HIS A 272 0.09 -20.73 -10.51
CA HIS A 272 0.82 -19.97 -9.47
C HIS A 272 0.51 -18.47 -9.47
N GLU A 273 -0.70 -18.09 -9.90
CA GLU A 273 -1.11 -16.69 -10.01
C GLU A 273 -1.03 -15.97 -8.64
N ASP A 274 -1.37 -16.68 -7.57
CA ASP A 274 -1.27 -16.20 -6.19
C ASP A 274 0.17 -15.85 -5.78
N ILE A 275 1.15 -16.64 -6.22
CA ILE A 275 2.58 -16.37 -5.98
C ILE A 275 3.01 -15.14 -6.78
N VAL A 276 2.54 -15.00 -8.02
CA VAL A 276 2.87 -13.84 -8.86
C VAL A 276 2.29 -12.55 -8.26
N GLU A 277 1.03 -12.56 -7.83
CA GLU A 277 0.40 -11.44 -7.12
C GLU A 277 1.16 -11.10 -5.84
N LEU A 278 1.58 -12.10 -5.07
CA LEU A 278 2.33 -11.91 -3.84
C LEU A 278 3.69 -11.24 -4.09
N VAL A 279 4.39 -11.63 -5.15
CA VAL A 279 5.69 -11.04 -5.52
C VAL A 279 5.50 -9.64 -6.14
N ALA A 280 4.48 -9.45 -6.98
CA ALA A 280 4.10 -8.14 -7.49
C ALA A 280 3.79 -7.16 -6.36
N ARG A 281 3.07 -7.62 -5.33
CA ARG A 281 2.77 -6.84 -4.13
C ARG A 281 4.04 -6.32 -3.44
N GLU A 282 5.10 -7.12 -3.30
CA GLU A 282 6.35 -6.65 -2.66
C GLU A 282 6.91 -5.44 -3.40
N TYR A 283 6.92 -5.51 -4.73
CA TYR A 283 7.37 -4.42 -5.58
C TYR A 283 6.47 -3.19 -5.49
N VAL A 284 5.15 -3.38 -5.42
CA VAL A 284 4.20 -2.26 -5.34
C VAL A 284 4.15 -1.64 -3.94
N ASP A 285 4.34 -2.42 -2.87
CA ASP A 285 4.36 -1.95 -1.48
C ASP A 285 5.39 -0.82 -1.28
N GLU A 286 6.58 -0.95 -1.87
CA GLU A 286 7.63 0.08 -1.79
C GLU A 286 7.33 1.35 -2.60
N LYS A 287 6.25 1.36 -3.39
CA LYS A 287 5.99 2.33 -4.46
C LYS A 287 4.67 3.05 -4.30
N TYR A 288 3.66 2.40 -3.77
CA TYR A 288 2.35 2.97 -3.56
C TYR A 288 2.38 4.14 -2.57
N LEU A 289 1.81 5.27 -2.97
CA LEU A 289 1.79 6.53 -2.24
C LEU A 289 0.37 7.13 -2.31
N ARG A 290 -0.26 7.32 -1.16
CA ARG A 290 -1.51 8.07 -1.02
C ARG A 290 -1.20 9.49 -0.58
N LEU A 291 -1.23 10.43 -1.52
CA LEU A 291 -0.78 11.81 -1.29
C LEU A 291 -1.52 12.49 -0.15
N GLY A 292 -2.85 12.29 -0.07
CA GLY A 292 -3.68 12.85 0.99
C GLY A 292 -3.18 12.46 2.38
N ILE A 293 -2.99 11.16 2.65
CA ILE A 293 -2.52 10.68 3.96
C ILE A 293 -1.03 10.96 4.16
N SER A 294 -0.18 10.72 3.16
CA SER A 294 1.27 10.93 3.29
C SER A 294 1.61 12.37 3.62
N GLY A 295 0.85 13.34 3.08
CA GLY A 295 1.07 14.76 3.31
C GLY A 295 0.81 15.21 4.75
N ILE A 296 0.12 14.40 5.56
CA ILE A 296 -0.14 14.69 6.98
C ILE A 296 0.63 13.77 7.94
N MET A 297 1.46 12.87 7.42
CA MET A 297 2.27 11.97 8.24
C MET A 297 3.39 12.73 8.95
N PRO A 298 3.66 12.43 10.23
CA PRO A 298 4.77 13.05 10.95
C PRO A 298 6.12 12.43 10.62
N ASP A 299 7.18 13.20 10.89
CA ASP A 299 8.55 12.73 10.86
C ASP A 299 8.87 11.75 12.00
N VAL A 300 10.02 11.08 11.91
CA VAL A 300 10.53 10.24 13.00
C VAL A 300 11.17 11.15 14.03
N THR A 301 10.78 11.04 15.29
CA THR A 301 11.49 11.72 16.38
C THR A 301 12.93 11.21 16.48
N ASP A 302 13.86 12.08 16.88
CA ASP A 302 15.27 11.69 17.00
C ASP A 302 15.49 10.50 17.95
N THR A 303 14.64 10.39 18.98
CA THR A 303 14.64 9.24 19.89
C THR A 303 14.31 7.92 19.19
N MET A 304 13.47 7.92 18.14
CA MET A 304 13.06 6.71 17.41
C MET A 304 13.86 6.47 16.13
N ARG A 305 14.68 7.42 15.69
CA ARG A 305 15.47 7.32 14.47
C ARG A 305 16.38 6.10 14.53
N ALA A 306 16.42 5.32 13.45
CA ALA A 306 17.27 4.14 13.34
C ALA A 306 18.76 4.51 13.38
N MET A 307 19.60 3.61 13.92
CA MET A 307 21.05 3.76 13.85
C MET A 307 21.51 3.92 12.40
N LYS A 308 22.41 4.88 12.15
CA LYS A 308 23.12 4.94 10.88
C LYS A 308 24.06 3.74 10.80
N TYR A 309 24.31 3.27 9.57
CA TYR A 309 25.18 2.13 9.36
C TYR A 309 26.14 2.36 8.19
N LYS A 310 27.32 1.74 8.29
CA LYS A 310 28.33 1.70 7.23
C LYS A 310 28.65 0.26 6.87
N ARG A 311 28.62 -0.05 5.58
CA ARG A 311 29.04 -1.35 5.05
C ARG A 311 30.53 -1.32 4.71
N LYS A 312 31.31 -2.18 5.34
CA LYS A 312 32.75 -2.35 5.05
C LYS A 312 33.01 -3.83 4.77
N LYS A 313 33.11 -4.17 3.47
CA LYS A 313 33.12 -5.57 2.99
C LYS A 313 31.88 -6.31 3.53
N ASP A 314 32.08 -7.44 4.20
CA ASP A 314 31.01 -8.29 4.74
C ASP A 314 30.51 -7.85 6.12
N ARG A 315 31.03 -6.73 6.65
CA ARG A 315 30.68 -6.23 7.99
C ARG A 315 29.81 -4.99 7.91
N ILE A 316 28.76 -4.97 8.72
CA ILE A 316 27.96 -3.78 9.02
C ILE A 316 28.44 -3.23 10.37
N LEU A 317 28.73 -1.93 10.37
CA LEU A 317 29.06 -1.15 11.56
C LEU A 317 27.88 -0.23 11.86
N THR A 318 27.40 -0.27 13.09
CA THR A 318 26.34 0.58 13.65
C THR A 318 26.83 1.26 14.92
N ASP A 319 26.16 2.31 15.34
CA ASP A 319 26.37 2.92 16.65
C ASP A 319 25.99 1.94 17.79
N ALA A 320 26.41 2.27 19.01
CA ALA A 320 26.05 1.48 20.20
C ALA A 320 24.64 1.83 20.71
N PRO A 321 23.89 0.86 21.28
CA PRO A 321 22.58 1.13 21.87
C PRO A 321 22.67 2.10 23.06
N GLU A 322 21.90 3.19 23.00
CA GLU A 322 21.91 4.31 23.95
C GLU A 322 20.48 4.59 24.47
N ILE A 323 20.34 4.83 25.78
CA ILE A 323 19.03 5.17 26.37
C ILE A 323 18.63 6.58 25.91
N GLY A 324 17.39 6.76 25.49
CA GLY A 324 16.88 8.00 24.88
C GLY A 324 17.12 8.09 23.37
N ARG A 325 17.67 7.05 22.74
CA ARG A 325 17.89 6.95 21.28
C ARG A 325 17.53 5.58 20.74
N TYR A 326 17.34 5.48 19.43
CA TYR A 326 17.05 4.24 18.71
C TYR A 326 15.86 3.44 19.29
N GLY A 327 14.89 4.13 19.89
CA GLY A 327 13.73 3.58 20.57
C GLY A 327 14.02 2.85 21.89
N ILE A 328 15.22 3.04 22.46
CA ILE A 328 15.61 2.45 23.74
C ILE A 328 15.28 3.44 24.85
N LEU A 329 14.17 3.24 25.55
CA LEU A 329 13.62 4.27 26.43
C LEU A 329 14.21 4.23 27.83
N ASN A 330 14.63 3.05 28.28
CA ASN A 330 15.10 2.85 29.65
C ASN A 330 16.09 1.68 29.75
N LYS A 331 16.57 1.42 30.97
CA LYS A 331 17.52 0.34 31.26
C LYS A 331 16.98 -1.06 30.91
N SER A 332 15.66 -1.29 31.01
CA SER A 332 15.03 -2.57 30.67
C SER A 332 15.13 -2.84 29.17
N ASP A 333 14.85 -1.83 28.34
CA ASP A 333 14.98 -1.92 26.88
C ASP A 333 16.42 -2.18 26.47
N LYS A 334 17.37 -1.43 27.04
CA LYS A 334 18.80 -1.64 26.77
C LYS A 334 19.27 -3.05 27.17
N LYS A 335 18.80 -3.57 28.30
CA LYS A 335 19.09 -4.95 28.73
C LYS A 335 18.51 -5.98 27.77
N ALA A 336 17.27 -5.78 27.32
CA ALA A 336 16.63 -6.67 26.35
C ALA A 336 17.34 -6.67 25.00
N TRP A 337 17.70 -5.49 24.48
CA TRP A 337 18.51 -5.32 23.28
C TRP A 337 19.82 -6.12 23.36
N ASN A 338 20.61 -5.89 24.42
CA ASN A 338 21.90 -6.54 24.61
C ASN A 338 21.80 -8.07 24.66
N ARG A 339 20.67 -8.60 25.15
CA ARG A 339 20.40 -10.03 25.22
C ARG A 339 20.23 -10.65 23.82
N ILE A 340 19.58 -9.96 22.89
CA ILE A 340 19.20 -10.52 21.58
C ILE A 340 20.13 -10.10 20.42
N ALA A 341 20.87 -9.00 20.54
CA ALA A 341 21.62 -8.42 19.43
C ALA A 341 22.68 -9.37 18.85
N LYS A 342 23.41 -10.09 19.71
CA LYS A 342 24.44 -11.06 19.28
C LYS A 342 23.81 -12.30 18.60
N PRO A 343 22.80 -12.97 19.19
CA PRO A 343 22.07 -14.04 18.51
C PRO A 343 21.50 -13.61 17.14
N MET A 344 20.81 -12.47 17.07
CA MET A 344 20.28 -11.95 15.80
C MET A 344 21.37 -11.72 14.76
N LYS A 345 22.50 -11.15 15.16
CA LYS A 345 23.65 -10.95 14.27
C LYS A 345 24.22 -12.27 13.75
N SER A 346 24.25 -13.32 14.58
CA SER A 346 24.69 -14.65 14.13
C SER A 346 23.74 -15.29 13.12
N MET A 347 22.47 -14.91 13.15
CA MET A 347 21.45 -15.30 12.16
C MET A 347 21.46 -14.39 10.92
N GLY A 348 22.37 -13.43 10.83
CA GLY A 348 22.47 -12.50 9.70
C GLY A 348 21.58 -11.27 9.82
N TYR A 349 21.11 -10.92 11.02
CA TYR A 349 20.29 -9.72 11.26
C TYR A 349 21.01 -8.70 12.16
N THR A 350 21.20 -7.47 11.68
CA THR A 350 21.79 -6.38 12.47
C THR A 350 20.69 -5.42 12.92
N LEU A 351 20.43 -5.35 14.23
CA LEU A 351 19.41 -4.46 14.81
C LEU A 351 19.79 -2.98 14.66
N LEU A 352 18.81 -2.13 14.35
CA LEU A 352 18.97 -0.69 14.12
C LEU A 352 18.18 0.20 15.08
N SER A 353 16.99 -0.22 15.50
CA SER A 353 16.20 0.46 16.54
C SER A 353 15.15 -0.48 17.13
N GLN A 354 14.67 -0.16 18.33
CA GLN A 354 13.50 -0.79 18.93
C GLN A 354 12.26 -0.02 18.48
N LEU A 355 11.37 -0.67 17.74
CA LEU A 355 10.15 -0.05 17.21
C LEU A 355 9.03 -0.01 18.24
N GLY A 356 8.96 -1.01 19.13
CA GLY A 356 7.94 -1.06 20.16
C GLY A 356 8.14 -2.21 21.14
N SER A 357 7.39 -2.15 22.24
CA SER A 357 7.34 -3.21 23.25
C SER A 357 5.91 -3.37 23.75
N GLY A 358 5.38 -4.59 23.74
CA GLY A 358 4.06 -4.92 24.25
C GLY A 358 4.12 -6.06 25.26
N GLU A 359 2.96 -6.55 25.69
CA GLU A 359 2.82 -7.69 26.60
C GLU A 359 3.61 -8.92 26.13
N PHE A 360 3.45 -9.27 24.86
CA PHE A 360 3.95 -10.53 24.31
C PHE A 360 5.39 -10.45 23.82
N GLY A 361 5.93 -9.26 23.57
CA GLY A 361 7.23 -9.17 22.92
C GLY A 361 7.78 -7.76 22.74
N ARG A 362 8.86 -7.69 21.99
CA ARG A 362 9.47 -6.45 21.50
C ARG A 362 9.67 -6.55 20.00
N VAL A 363 9.53 -5.44 19.30
CA VAL A 363 9.71 -5.35 17.86
C VAL A 363 10.92 -4.48 17.57
N TYR A 364 11.78 -4.93 16.67
CA TYR A 364 13.03 -4.26 16.29
C TYR A 364 13.07 -4.00 14.79
N ASP A 365 13.63 -2.87 14.37
CA ASP A 365 14.06 -2.64 13.00
C ASP A 365 15.43 -3.30 12.81
N ALA A 366 15.65 -4.02 11.71
CA ALA A 366 16.89 -4.71 11.43
C ALA A 366 17.28 -4.70 9.95
N LEU A 367 18.59 -4.72 9.71
CA LEU A 367 19.16 -5.06 8.41
C LEU A 367 19.21 -6.57 8.25
N ASN A 368 18.63 -7.05 7.15
CA ASN A 368 18.73 -8.42 6.71
C ASN A 368 19.97 -8.60 5.82
N GLN A 369 20.89 -9.46 6.27
CA GLN A 369 22.06 -9.93 5.53
C GLN A 369 22.02 -11.46 5.33
N ALA A 370 20.98 -12.11 5.86
CA ALA A 370 20.86 -13.55 5.92
C ALA A 370 20.31 -14.12 4.61
N ASN A 371 19.28 -13.47 4.07
CA ASN A 371 18.55 -13.97 2.92
C ASN A 371 18.32 -12.86 1.87
N PRO A 372 18.97 -12.92 0.70
CA PRO A 372 18.80 -11.92 -0.35
C PRO A 372 17.39 -11.93 -0.99
N SER A 373 16.58 -12.97 -0.76
CA SER A 373 15.19 -13.02 -1.22
C SER A 373 14.24 -12.21 -0.35
N LEU A 374 14.69 -11.71 0.80
CA LEU A 374 13.92 -10.85 1.70
C LEU A 374 14.35 -9.38 1.55
N PRO A 375 13.47 -8.42 1.90
CA PRO A 375 13.84 -7.01 1.89
C PRO A 375 15.08 -6.71 2.75
N LEU A 376 15.82 -5.66 2.38
CA LEU A 376 17.02 -5.24 3.12
C LEU A 376 16.70 -4.83 4.56
N ARG A 377 15.54 -4.21 4.77
CA ARG A 377 15.04 -3.76 6.08
C ARG A 377 13.81 -4.57 6.46
N VAL A 378 13.83 -5.15 7.64
CA VAL A 378 12.75 -5.99 8.19
C VAL A 378 12.41 -5.56 9.61
N ALA A 379 11.19 -5.85 10.05
CA ALA A 379 10.83 -5.79 11.45
C ALA A 379 11.01 -7.19 12.07
N ILE A 380 11.56 -7.28 13.27
CA ILE A 380 11.74 -8.54 14.00
C ILE A 380 10.97 -8.46 15.31
N LYS A 381 9.88 -9.22 15.43
CA LYS A 381 9.18 -9.43 16.71
C LYS A 381 9.89 -10.55 17.45
N VAL A 382 10.30 -10.30 18.70
CA VAL A 382 10.88 -11.29 19.60
C VAL A 382 9.96 -11.42 20.81
N ASP A 383 9.45 -12.62 21.02
CA ASP A 383 8.53 -12.89 22.11
C ASP A 383 9.26 -12.90 23.45
N ARG A 384 8.55 -12.49 24.51
CA ARG A 384 9.09 -12.57 25.88
C ARG A 384 9.25 -14.04 26.26
N SER A 385 10.20 -14.32 27.16
CA SER A 385 10.34 -15.66 27.74
C SER A 385 9.14 -15.89 28.64
N VAL A 386 8.28 -16.82 28.26
CA VAL A 386 6.95 -17.01 28.84
C VAL A 386 7.01 -18.05 29.95
N LYS A 387 6.25 -17.88 31.04
CA LYS A 387 6.01 -18.96 32.02
C LYS A 387 5.09 -20.02 31.36
N GLU A 388 5.17 -21.29 31.76
CA GLU A 388 4.43 -22.41 31.10
C GLU A 388 2.93 -22.14 30.87
N ASP A 389 2.25 -21.41 31.76
CA ASP A 389 0.82 -21.10 31.63
C ASP A 389 0.49 -20.03 30.57
N GLU A 390 1.39 -19.06 30.36
CA GLU A 390 1.27 -18.03 29.34
C GLU A 390 1.77 -18.55 27.96
N ALA A 391 2.53 -19.66 27.93
CA ALA A 391 3.02 -20.25 26.67
C ALA A 391 1.89 -20.73 25.75
N LYS A 392 0.68 -20.92 26.29
CA LYS A 392 -0.53 -21.27 25.55
C LYS A 392 -1.09 -20.12 24.68
N SER A 393 -0.71 -18.87 24.94
CA SER A 393 -1.17 -17.72 24.15
C SER A 393 -0.28 -17.43 22.94
N ILE A 394 1.00 -17.84 22.99
CA ILE A 394 1.93 -17.73 21.86
C ILE A 394 1.71 -18.90 20.92
N ARG A 395 1.43 -18.59 19.65
CA ARG A 395 1.26 -19.61 18.63
C ARG A 395 2.58 -20.25 18.26
N ASP A 396 2.55 -21.53 17.96
CA ASP A 396 3.71 -22.21 17.40
C ASP A 396 4.07 -21.63 16.02
N SER A 397 5.35 -21.70 15.66
CA SER A 397 5.85 -21.10 14.42
C SER A 397 5.19 -21.67 13.16
N ALA A 398 4.76 -22.94 13.15
CA ALA A 398 4.12 -23.54 11.97
C ALA A 398 2.71 -22.98 11.75
N SER A 399 1.92 -22.85 12.82
CA SER A 399 0.63 -22.17 12.76
C SER A 399 0.76 -20.71 12.32
N MET A 400 1.79 -20.00 12.81
CA MET A 400 2.05 -18.62 12.40
C MET A 400 2.44 -18.50 10.93
N ILE A 401 3.31 -19.37 10.43
CA ILE A 401 3.69 -19.39 9.00
C ILE A 401 2.48 -19.66 8.11
N ARG A 402 1.60 -20.60 8.49
CA ARG A 402 0.37 -20.88 7.73
C ARG A 402 -0.51 -19.63 7.64
N ILE A 403 -0.83 -19.04 8.77
CA ILE A 403 -1.69 -17.85 8.82
C ILE A 403 -1.05 -16.67 8.11
N GLY A 404 0.25 -16.43 8.33
CA GLY A 404 0.99 -15.38 7.67
C GLY A 404 1.00 -15.55 6.15
N ARG A 405 1.05 -16.79 5.64
CA ARG A 405 0.96 -17.10 4.20
C ARG A 405 -0.43 -16.80 3.65
N ASP A 406 -1.47 -17.29 4.32
CA ASP A 406 -2.85 -17.13 3.86
C ASP A 406 -3.25 -15.64 3.85
N LEU A 407 -2.91 -14.92 4.93
CA LEU A 407 -3.16 -13.49 5.07
C LEU A 407 -2.27 -12.60 4.18
N ALA A 408 -1.15 -13.12 3.65
CA ALA A 408 -0.31 -12.36 2.72
C ALA A 408 -1.02 -12.05 1.39
N ARG A 409 -2.17 -12.66 1.14
CA ARG A 409 -3.08 -12.32 0.03
C ARG A 409 -3.84 -11.00 0.25
N SER A 410 -3.89 -10.50 1.49
CA SER A 410 -4.49 -9.19 1.79
C SER A 410 -3.43 -8.09 1.79
N PRO A 411 -3.51 -7.09 0.90
CA PRO A 411 -2.52 -6.03 0.81
C PRO A 411 -2.48 -5.11 2.04
N HIS A 412 -3.53 -5.13 2.87
CA HIS A 412 -3.66 -4.30 4.06
C HIS A 412 -3.14 -4.97 5.34
N ILE A 413 -2.52 -6.15 5.26
CA ILE A 413 -1.95 -6.87 6.42
C ILE A 413 -0.44 -6.92 6.27
N ILE A 414 0.32 -6.81 7.36
CA ILE A 414 1.78 -6.93 7.26
C ILE A 414 2.18 -8.35 6.85
N ARG A 415 3.27 -8.48 6.11
CA ARG A 415 3.78 -9.79 5.74
C ARG A 415 4.59 -10.44 6.84
N LEU A 416 4.40 -11.75 7.02
CA LEU A 416 5.33 -12.64 7.70
C LEU A 416 6.26 -13.25 6.65
N PHE A 417 7.56 -12.98 6.78
CA PHE A 417 8.58 -13.54 5.92
C PHE A 417 9.15 -14.84 6.46
N ASP A 418 9.35 -14.92 7.78
CA ASP A 418 9.96 -16.06 8.44
C ASP A 418 9.55 -16.09 9.92
N ALA A 419 9.60 -17.27 10.54
CA ALA A 419 9.37 -17.45 11.96
C ALA A 419 10.13 -18.66 12.49
N GLY A 420 10.63 -18.57 13.71
CA GLY A 420 11.30 -19.70 14.36
C GLY A 420 11.70 -19.41 15.78
N GLN A 421 12.69 -20.16 16.28
CA GLN A 421 13.26 -19.97 17.61
C GLN A 421 14.69 -19.43 17.54
N ILE A 422 15.00 -18.52 18.46
CA ILE A 422 16.35 -17.96 18.60
C ILE A 422 17.27 -19.05 19.20
N PRO A 423 18.35 -19.45 18.50
CA PRO A 423 19.26 -20.48 18.98
C PRO A 423 19.80 -20.19 20.38
N GLY A 424 19.70 -21.18 21.27
CA GLY A 424 20.19 -21.09 22.65
C GLY A 424 19.39 -20.20 23.60
N MET A 425 18.30 -19.58 23.14
CA MET A 425 17.45 -18.72 23.98
C MET A 425 16.03 -19.26 24.19
N GLY A 426 15.52 -20.09 23.26
CA GLY A 426 14.16 -20.64 23.33
C GLY A 426 13.04 -19.63 23.08
N ASN A 427 13.35 -18.34 22.88
CA ASN A 427 12.40 -17.33 22.46
C ASN A 427 12.01 -17.52 20.99
N ASN A 428 10.73 -17.38 20.67
CA ASN A 428 10.29 -17.29 19.28
C ASN A 428 10.65 -15.92 18.69
N TYR A 429 10.89 -15.89 17.38
CA TYR A 429 11.05 -14.67 16.60
C TYR A 429 10.22 -14.74 15.32
N HIS A 430 9.68 -13.61 14.89
CA HIS A 430 8.99 -13.43 13.61
C HIS A 430 9.68 -12.34 12.79
N ILE A 431 10.07 -12.65 11.55
CA ILE A 431 10.59 -11.69 10.58
C ILE A 431 9.41 -11.16 9.76
N LEU A 432 9.20 -9.86 9.82
CA LEU A 432 8.00 -9.18 9.39
C LEU A 432 8.34 -8.04 8.41
N GLN A 433 7.35 -7.63 7.63
CA GLN A 433 7.40 -6.39 6.85
C GLN A 433 7.67 -5.20 7.78
N ARG A 434 8.69 -4.41 7.45
CA ARG A 434 8.95 -3.14 8.12
C ARG A 434 7.99 -2.08 7.60
N VAL A 435 7.09 -1.61 8.46
CA VAL A 435 6.17 -0.51 8.15
C VAL A 435 6.83 0.80 8.59
N ASP A 436 7.11 1.68 7.62
CA ASP A 436 7.73 2.97 7.88
C ASP A 436 6.70 4.00 8.31
N GLY A 437 6.18 3.90 9.52
CA GLY A 437 5.14 4.78 10.06
C GLY A 437 4.79 4.42 11.49
N ASP A 438 3.53 4.64 11.87
CA ASP A 438 3.08 4.46 13.25
C ASP A 438 1.69 3.85 13.32
N THR A 439 1.28 3.44 14.51
CA THR A 439 -0.08 2.97 14.80
C THR A 439 -1.09 4.09 14.64
N LEU A 440 -2.31 3.76 14.22
CA LEU A 440 -3.36 4.73 13.95
C LEU A 440 -3.69 5.51 15.22
N ASP A 441 -3.73 4.87 16.39
CA ASP A 441 -3.96 5.54 17.67
C ASP A 441 -2.94 6.65 17.97
N ASN A 442 -1.64 6.37 17.73
CA ASN A 442 -0.60 7.37 17.91
C ASN A 442 -0.82 8.54 16.95
N LEU A 443 -1.17 8.25 15.69
CA LEU A 443 -1.38 9.26 14.65
C LEU A 443 -2.62 10.12 14.90
N ILE A 444 -3.75 9.55 15.32
CA ILE A 444 -4.93 10.33 15.69
C ILE A 444 -4.78 10.99 17.07
N GLY A 445 -3.72 10.67 17.81
CA GLY A 445 -3.46 11.25 19.12
C GLY A 445 -4.48 10.81 20.16
N VAL A 446 -4.95 9.56 20.10
CA VAL A 446 -5.70 8.94 21.20
C VAL A 446 -4.75 8.80 22.39
N THR A 447 -5.13 9.42 23.51
CA THR A 447 -4.43 9.34 24.81
C THR A 447 -5.41 8.80 25.82
N GLY A 448 -5.01 7.78 26.57
CA GLY A 448 -5.83 7.26 27.67
C GLY A 448 -5.86 5.75 27.72
N ARG A 449 -6.92 5.22 28.33
CA ARG A 449 -7.18 3.80 28.48
C ARG A 449 -7.84 3.26 27.20
N GLU A 450 -7.07 2.60 26.34
CA GLU A 450 -7.64 1.79 25.25
C GLU A 450 -8.38 0.56 25.78
N HIS A 451 -9.28 0.01 24.97
CA HIS A 451 -9.90 -1.28 25.26
C HIS A 451 -8.84 -2.40 25.22
N SER A 452 -8.81 -3.24 26.26
CA SER A 452 -7.87 -4.37 26.38
C SER A 452 -8.09 -5.46 25.33
N SER A 453 -7.03 -6.23 25.04
CA SER A 453 -7.00 -7.24 24.00
C SER A 453 -7.93 -8.45 24.25
N PHE A 454 -8.38 -9.08 23.16
CA PHE A 454 -9.12 -10.35 23.23
C PHE A 454 -8.18 -11.56 23.24
N MET A 455 -7.73 -11.98 24.43
CA MET A 455 -6.83 -13.14 24.56
C MET A 455 -7.49 -14.52 24.33
N ASN A 456 -8.82 -14.63 24.40
CA ASN A 456 -9.48 -15.92 24.21
C ASN A 456 -10.15 -15.99 22.85
N LYS A 457 -9.58 -16.79 21.94
CA LYS A 457 -10.25 -17.16 20.68
C LYS A 457 -11.66 -17.67 20.97
N PRO A 458 -12.65 -17.40 20.10
CA PRO A 458 -13.96 -18.01 20.21
C PRO A 458 -13.81 -19.52 20.43
N ARG A 459 -14.38 -20.04 21.51
CA ARG A 459 -14.47 -21.49 21.71
C ARG A 459 -15.69 -21.97 20.91
N PRO A 460 -15.57 -23.05 20.11
CA PRO A 460 -16.71 -23.59 19.38
C PRO A 460 -17.88 -23.87 20.31
N GLY A 461 -19.10 -23.50 19.90
CA GLY A 461 -20.33 -23.83 20.64
C GLY A 461 -20.74 -22.87 21.76
N ARG A 462 -20.16 -21.67 21.87
CA ARG A 462 -20.70 -20.60 22.73
C ARG A 462 -21.84 -19.86 22.03
N ASP A 463 -22.94 -19.64 22.75
CA ASP A 463 -24.06 -18.82 22.28
C ASP A 463 -23.68 -17.33 22.16
N GLU A 464 -24.50 -16.57 21.41
CA GLU A 464 -24.28 -15.14 21.18
C GLU A 464 -24.22 -14.34 22.49
N LYS A 465 -25.12 -14.67 23.42
CA LYS A 465 -25.25 -13.96 24.69
C LYS A 465 -23.95 -14.00 25.46
N SER A 466 -23.34 -15.19 25.57
CA SER A 466 -22.05 -15.39 26.24
C SER A 466 -20.93 -14.59 25.56
N ARG A 467 -20.90 -14.54 24.21
CA ARG A 467 -19.88 -13.78 23.47
C ARG A 467 -20.03 -12.27 23.66
N ARG A 468 -21.27 -11.75 23.72
CA ARG A 468 -21.55 -10.33 24.04
C ARG A 468 -21.21 -10.01 25.49
N GLU A 469 -21.58 -10.87 26.44
CA GLU A 469 -21.23 -10.73 27.85
C GLU A 469 -19.71 -10.71 28.04
N ASP A 470 -18.96 -11.58 27.36
CA ASP A 470 -17.49 -11.58 27.35
C ASP A 470 -16.93 -10.24 26.84
N TYR A 471 -17.49 -9.69 25.76
CA TYR A 471 -17.11 -8.39 25.22
C TYR A 471 -17.38 -7.26 26.20
N GLU A 472 -18.60 -7.16 26.74
CA GLU A 472 -18.98 -6.12 27.70
C GLU A 472 -18.15 -6.18 28.99
N GLN A 473 -17.90 -7.40 29.50
CA GLN A 473 -17.08 -7.61 30.68
C GLN A 473 -15.65 -7.13 30.44
N ARG A 474 -15.06 -7.41 29.27
CA ARG A 474 -13.71 -6.92 28.93
C ARG A 474 -13.65 -5.42 28.76
N ILE A 475 -14.67 -4.78 28.18
CA ILE A 475 -14.75 -3.32 28.15
C ILE A 475 -14.73 -2.74 29.58
N LYS A 476 -15.41 -3.38 30.53
CA LYS A 476 -15.44 -2.95 31.93
C LYS A 476 -14.11 -3.21 32.65
N GLU A 477 -13.50 -4.38 32.42
CA GLU A 477 -12.23 -4.82 33.03
C GLU A 477 -11.00 -4.21 32.38
N SER A 478 -11.16 -3.60 31.22
CA SER A 478 -10.15 -2.88 30.47
C SER A 478 -9.56 -1.73 31.30
N HIS A 479 -8.56 -2.04 32.10
CA HIS A 479 -7.58 -1.09 32.59
C HIS A 479 -6.70 -0.75 31.40
N GLY A 480 -7.12 0.24 30.61
CA GLY A 480 -6.49 0.45 29.32
C GLY A 480 -4.99 0.59 29.40
N GLU A 481 -4.36 0.13 28.32
CA GLU A 481 -2.97 -0.29 28.33
C GLU A 481 -2.00 0.84 28.73
N GLY A 482 -1.56 0.84 29.99
CA GLY A 482 -0.58 1.82 30.52
C GLY A 482 0.85 1.63 29.98
N TRP A 483 1.05 0.76 28.98
CA TRP A 483 2.38 0.41 28.48
C TRP A 483 2.90 1.29 27.35
N ARG A 484 2.07 2.18 26.77
CA ARG A 484 2.53 3.26 25.89
C ARG A 484 3.14 4.37 26.75
N ARG A 485 4.22 4.02 27.45
CA ARG A 485 5.01 4.89 28.33
C ARG A 485 5.54 6.06 27.52
N GLU A 486 5.03 7.26 27.83
CA GLU A 486 5.42 8.56 27.28
C GLU A 486 5.38 8.62 25.74
N ARG A 487 4.52 9.48 25.18
CA ARG A 487 4.41 9.69 23.73
C ARG A 487 5.75 10.16 23.15
N ILE A 488 6.56 9.23 22.67
CA ILE A 488 7.75 9.52 21.86
C ILE A 488 7.38 9.59 20.37
N THR A 489 6.16 9.15 20.05
CA THR A 489 5.55 9.17 18.72
C THR A 489 4.71 10.42 18.53
N LEU A 490 4.74 10.97 17.31
CA LEU A 490 4.03 12.19 16.94
C LEU A 490 2.65 11.85 16.35
N PRO A 491 1.60 12.65 16.62
CA PRO A 491 0.34 12.55 15.89
C PRO A 491 0.53 13.01 14.43
N PHE A 492 -0.51 12.87 13.60
CA PHE A 492 -0.57 13.55 12.32
C PHE A 492 -0.25 15.04 12.48
N ILE A 493 0.53 15.60 11.56
CA ILE A 493 0.96 17.01 11.63
C ILE A 493 -0.21 17.98 11.43
N ALA A 494 -1.31 17.48 10.85
CA ALA A 494 -2.58 18.16 10.72
C ALA A 494 -3.71 17.16 10.97
N GLN A 495 -4.88 17.64 11.41
CA GLN A 495 -6.05 16.77 11.48
C GLN A 495 -6.41 16.25 10.09
N PRO A 496 -6.72 14.93 9.95
CA PRO A 496 -7.28 14.42 8.72
C PRO A 496 -8.56 15.18 8.37
N ASN A 497 -8.76 15.57 7.12
CA ASN A 497 -10.04 16.04 6.61
C ASN A 497 -10.99 14.87 6.33
N LEU A 498 -12.23 15.16 5.96
CA LEU A 498 -13.26 14.14 5.73
C LEU A 498 -12.84 13.09 4.68
N LEU A 499 -12.23 13.54 3.59
CA LEU A 499 -11.81 12.66 2.49
C LEU A 499 -10.65 11.75 2.91
N GLN A 500 -9.67 12.29 3.63
CA GLN A 500 -8.56 11.53 4.24
C GLN A 500 -9.09 10.49 5.25
N TYR A 501 -10.04 10.90 6.10
CA TYR A 501 -10.69 9.97 7.02
C TYR A 501 -11.43 8.84 6.28
N ALA A 502 -12.20 9.20 5.25
CA ALA A 502 -12.89 8.23 4.40
C ALA A 502 -11.91 7.27 3.69
N GLU A 503 -10.70 7.71 3.29
CA GLU A 503 -9.65 6.84 2.76
C GLU A 503 -9.11 5.82 3.76
N LEU A 504 -8.85 6.26 5.00
CA LEU A 504 -8.46 5.35 6.09
C LEU A 504 -9.57 4.33 6.35
N LEU A 505 -10.81 4.80 6.49
CA LEU A 505 -11.99 3.96 6.70
C LEU A 505 -12.16 2.92 5.59
N THR A 506 -12.03 3.34 4.31
CA THR A 506 -12.10 2.41 3.16
C THR A 506 -11.08 1.27 3.32
N SER A 507 -9.86 1.59 3.74
CA SER A 507 -8.79 0.59 3.89
C SER A 507 -9.03 -0.36 5.06
N ILE A 508 -9.60 0.15 6.16
CA ILE A 508 -9.99 -0.67 7.33
C ILE A 508 -11.09 -1.65 6.92
N LEU A 509 -12.13 -1.19 6.23
CA LEU A 509 -13.25 -2.05 5.81
C LEU A 509 -12.80 -3.11 4.79
N LEU A 510 -11.98 -2.73 3.81
CA LEU A 510 -11.38 -3.68 2.85
C LEU A 510 -10.48 -4.70 3.53
N TRP A 511 -9.75 -4.31 4.57
CA TRP A 511 -8.96 -5.24 5.37
C TRP A 511 -9.86 -6.28 6.06
N VAL A 512 -10.91 -5.84 6.77
CA VAL A 512 -11.83 -6.72 7.49
C VAL A 512 -12.52 -7.69 6.53
N GLU A 513 -13.09 -7.16 5.45
CA GLU A 513 -13.74 -7.98 4.42
C GLU A 513 -12.77 -9.03 3.87
N LYS A 514 -11.56 -8.62 3.47
CA LYS A 514 -10.61 -9.55 2.87
C LYS A 514 -10.16 -10.64 3.83
N VAL A 515 -9.98 -10.31 5.11
CA VAL A 515 -9.65 -11.28 6.16
C VAL A 515 -10.76 -12.31 6.33
N HIS A 516 -12.01 -11.86 6.32
CA HIS A 516 -13.18 -12.75 6.41
C HIS A 516 -13.34 -13.65 5.18
N GLU A 517 -13.10 -13.13 3.97
CA GLU A 517 -13.07 -13.92 2.73
C GLU A 517 -12.00 -15.02 2.76
N LEU A 518 -10.86 -14.75 3.40
CA LEU A 518 -9.78 -15.72 3.58
C LEU A 518 -10.08 -16.75 4.68
N GLY A 519 -11.24 -16.68 5.33
CA GLY A 519 -11.66 -17.61 6.38
C GLY A 519 -11.06 -17.32 7.76
N TYR A 520 -10.65 -16.08 8.00
CA TYR A 520 -10.10 -15.64 9.28
C TYR A 520 -10.94 -14.53 9.92
N ALA A 521 -10.98 -14.51 11.25
CA ALA A 521 -11.45 -13.39 12.07
C ALA A 521 -10.23 -12.70 12.69
N VAL A 522 -10.29 -11.39 12.89
CA VAL A 522 -9.19 -10.62 13.48
C VAL A 522 -9.06 -10.91 14.97
N ASN A 523 -10.18 -11.02 15.69
CA ASN A 523 -10.31 -11.18 17.15
C ASN A 523 -9.75 -10.04 18.01
N ASP A 524 -8.80 -9.24 17.53
CA ASP A 524 -8.24 -8.09 18.24
C ASP A 524 -8.20 -6.83 17.37
N LEU A 525 -9.34 -6.52 16.73
CA LEU A 525 -9.46 -5.32 15.90
C LEU A 525 -9.41 -4.07 16.79
N LYS A 526 -8.37 -3.26 16.66
CA LYS A 526 -8.23 -1.96 17.32
C LYS A 526 -7.28 -1.07 16.55
N ASN A 527 -7.40 0.24 16.74
CA ASN A 527 -6.52 1.24 16.11
C ASN A 527 -5.03 1.00 16.42
N GLY A 528 -4.70 0.45 17.60
CA GLY A 528 -3.32 0.10 17.98
C GLY A 528 -2.73 -1.05 17.16
N ASN A 529 -3.59 -1.88 16.55
CA ASN A 529 -3.20 -2.97 15.66
C ASN A 529 -3.29 -2.56 14.18
N ILE A 530 -3.45 -1.28 13.90
CA ILE A 530 -3.47 -0.71 12.54
C ILE A 530 -2.29 0.24 12.43
N MET A 531 -1.29 -0.07 11.61
CA MET A 531 -0.25 0.90 11.28
C MET A 531 -0.56 1.64 9.98
N VAL A 532 -0.17 2.90 9.91
CA VAL A 532 -0.18 3.70 8.69
C VAL A 532 1.26 4.09 8.36
N SER A 533 1.74 3.67 7.19
CA SER A 533 3.07 4.07 6.71
C SER A 533 3.09 5.55 6.31
N ARG A 534 4.28 6.14 6.22
CA ARG A 534 4.53 7.49 5.69
C ARG A 534 4.04 7.68 4.28
N ARG A 535 3.87 6.58 3.51
CA ARG A 535 3.28 6.61 2.18
C ARG A 535 1.74 6.56 2.20
N GLY A 536 1.13 6.60 3.38
CA GLY A 536 -0.33 6.54 3.58
C GLY A 536 -0.95 5.14 3.43
N GLN A 537 -0.13 4.09 3.47
CA GLN A 537 -0.64 2.70 3.41
C GLN A 537 -1.07 2.21 4.78
N LEU A 538 -2.24 1.59 4.85
CA LEU A 538 -2.67 0.85 6.02
C LEU A 538 -2.04 -0.54 6.03
N LYS A 539 -1.55 -0.96 7.21
CA LYS A 539 -0.99 -2.29 7.48
C LYS A 539 -1.48 -2.75 8.85
N ALA A 540 -2.44 -3.66 8.89
CA ALA A 540 -2.87 -4.34 10.09
C ALA A 540 -1.76 -5.27 10.59
N ILE A 541 -1.47 -5.18 11.88
CA ILE A 541 -0.37 -5.88 12.58
C ILE A 541 -0.92 -6.96 13.52
N ASP A 542 -0.02 -7.54 14.29
CA ASP A 542 -0.29 -8.55 15.31
C ASP A 542 -1.00 -9.81 14.78
N LEU A 543 -0.27 -10.56 13.95
CA LEU A 543 -0.73 -11.79 13.32
C LEU A 543 -1.20 -12.88 14.32
N ASP A 544 -0.81 -12.76 15.59
CA ASP A 544 -1.21 -13.68 16.66
C ASP A 544 -2.70 -13.60 17.03
N SER A 545 -3.36 -12.49 16.67
CA SER A 545 -4.80 -12.27 16.92
C SER A 545 -5.71 -13.08 15.98
N TYR A 546 -5.29 -13.30 14.73
CA TYR A 546 -6.14 -13.84 13.67
C TYR A 546 -6.55 -15.30 13.88
N GLY A 547 -7.83 -15.60 14.03
CA GLY A 547 -8.34 -16.96 14.23
C GLY A 547 -9.07 -17.49 13.01
N THR A 548 -9.06 -18.80 12.77
CA THR A 548 -9.90 -19.40 11.72
C THR A 548 -11.37 -19.24 12.08
N ILE A 549 -12.20 -18.88 11.09
CA ILE A 549 -13.65 -18.83 11.23
C ILE A 549 -14.20 -20.25 11.04
N HIS A 550 -14.94 -20.73 12.03
CA HIS A 550 -15.68 -21.99 11.94
C HIS A 550 -17.19 -21.76 11.81
N GLU A 551 -17.69 -20.69 12.42
CA GLU A 551 -19.09 -20.26 12.32
C GLU A 551 -19.19 -18.74 12.17
N PRO A 552 -20.27 -18.19 11.57
CA PRO A 552 -20.41 -16.75 11.36
C PRO A 552 -20.21 -15.92 12.63
N LEU A 553 -20.66 -16.44 13.79
CA LEU A 553 -20.52 -15.78 15.08
C LEU A 553 -19.06 -15.52 15.49
N ASP A 554 -18.07 -16.19 14.89
CA ASP A 554 -16.65 -15.95 15.20
C ASP A 554 -16.20 -14.55 14.78
N LYS A 555 -16.96 -13.88 13.90
CA LYS A 555 -16.73 -12.49 13.47
C LYS A 555 -17.31 -11.45 14.43
N ILE A 556 -18.05 -11.85 15.46
CA ILE A 556 -18.81 -10.90 16.30
C ILE A 556 -17.92 -9.88 16.99
N SER A 557 -16.77 -10.30 17.51
CA SER A 557 -15.80 -9.40 18.14
C SER A 557 -15.30 -8.36 17.15
N ASP A 558 -15.01 -8.76 15.92
CA ASP A 558 -14.46 -7.86 14.89
C ASP A 558 -15.40 -6.68 14.65
N PHE A 559 -16.71 -6.94 14.47
CA PHE A 559 -17.68 -5.87 14.21
C PHE A 559 -18.00 -5.02 15.44
N LEU A 560 -18.07 -5.63 16.63
CA LEU A 560 -18.23 -4.87 17.87
C LEU A 560 -17.06 -3.90 18.07
N PHE A 561 -15.83 -4.35 17.88
CA PHE A 561 -14.65 -3.50 17.99
C PHE A 561 -14.50 -2.50 16.84
N LEU A 562 -14.86 -2.89 15.62
CA LEU A 562 -14.87 -1.99 14.47
C LEU A 562 -15.76 -0.80 14.78
N SER A 563 -16.98 -1.02 15.27
CA SER A 563 -17.88 0.08 15.61
C SER A 563 -17.29 1.07 16.63
N SER A 564 -16.66 0.57 17.70
CA SER A 564 -16.05 1.44 18.71
C SER A 564 -14.80 2.16 18.18
N SER A 565 -13.96 1.45 17.42
CA SER A 565 -12.72 2.00 16.82
C SER A 565 -13.02 3.10 15.80
N LEU A 566 -14.04 2.86 14.96
CA LEU A 566 -14.50 3.83 13.98
C LEU A 566 -15.12 5.04 14.67
N LEU A 567 -15.97 4.86 15.68
CA LEU A 567 -16.56 6.01 16.39
C LEU A 567 -15.48 6.86 17.08
N LEU A 568 -14.49 6.24 17.71
CA LEU A 568 -13.36 6.96 18.29
C LEU A 568 -12.55 7.73 17.24
N GLY A 569 -12.31 7.12 16.07
CA GLY A 569 -11.69 7.78 14.92
C GLY A 569 -12.50 8.99 14.44
N SER A 570 -13.81 8.81 14.23
CA SER A 570 -14.77 9.83 13.82
C SER A 570 -14.85 11.00 14.80
N MET A 571 -14.86 10.73 16.11
CA MET A 571 -14.90 11.77 17.15
C MET A 571 -13.58 12.53 17.26
N ARG A 572 -12.45 11.85 17.07
CA ARG A 572 -11.14 12.49 17.10
C ARG A 572 -10.86 13.34 15.88
N HIS A 573 -11.30 12.90 14.70
CA HIS A 573 -11.37 13.74 13.49
C HIS A 573 -12.14 15.04 13.76
N ARG A 574 -13.14 14.96 14.62
CA ARG A 574 -14.02 16.03 15.09
C ARG A 574 -13.54 16.77 16.37
N ASN A 575 -12.28 16.57 16.79
CA ASN A 575 -11.70 17.17 18.01
C ASN A 575 -12.43 16.85 19.34
N ARG A 576 -13.34 15.88 19.37
CA ARG A 576 -13.96 15.42 20.62
C ARG A 576 -13.14 14.31 21.24
N THR A 577 -12.97 14.39 22.56
CA THR A 577 -12.42 13.28 23.35
C THR A 577 -13.61 12.62 24.05
N MET A 578 -13.77 11.32 23.85
CA MET A 578 -14.82 10.54 24.49
C MET A 578 -14.21 9.34 25.20
N SER A 579 -14.76 8.99 26.36
CA SER A 579 -14.45 7.72 27.00
C SER A 579 -15.16 6.56 26.29
N ALA A 580 -14.57 5.38 26.41
CA ALA A 580 -15.16 4.10 26.01
C ALA A 580 -16.64 3.93 26.44
N LEU A 581 -16.98 4.33 27.67
CA LEU A 581 -18.33 4.16 28.21
C LEU A 581 -19.34 5.10 27.54
N GLU A 582 -18.92 6.30 27.15
CA GLU A 582 -19.77 7.25 26.43
C GLU A 582 -19.99 6.80 24.98
N VAL A 583 -18.97 6.20 24.35
CA VAL A 583 -19.06 5.54 23.03
C VAL A 583 -20.13 4.45 23.06
N GLU A 584 -20.11 3.57 24.06
CA GLU A 584 -21.13 2.50 24.19
C GLU A 584 -22.55 3.04 24.38
N LYS A 585 -22.71 4.18 25.05
CA LYS A 585 -24.03 4.82 25.19
C LYS A 585 -24.52 5.40 23.86
N LEU A 586 -23.64 6.06 23.10
CA LEU A 586 -23.99 6.63 21.80
C LEU A 586 -24.36 5.55 20.78
N LEU A 587 -23.60 4.45 20.73
CA LEU A 587 -23.83 3.35 19.78
C LEU A 587 -25.18 2.63 19.97
N ARG A 588 -25.92 2.91 21.06
CA ARG A 588 -27.27 2.38 21.30
C ARG A 588 -28.39 3.20 20.66
N SER A 589 -28.12 4.43 20.21
CA SER A 589 -29.14 5.34 19.68
C SER A 589 -28.69 5.96 18.34
N PRO A 590 -29.28 5.51 17.21
CA PRO A 590 -28.97 6.09 15.89
C PRO A 590 -29.21 7.59 15.82
N ASP A 591 -30.28 8.06 16.48
CA ASP A 591 -30.64 9.47 16.46
C ASP A 591 -29.66 10.31 17.27
N ALA A 592 -29.24 9.85 18.45
CA ALA A 592 -28.21 10.53 19.23
C ALA A 592 -26.86 10.53 18.50
N LEU A 593 -26.51 9.42 17.85
CA LEU A 593 -25.30 9.31 17.06
C LEU A 593 -25.32 10.29 15.87
N ARG A 594 -26.44 10.36 15.14
CA ARG A 594 -26.63 11.30 14.04
C ARG A 594 -26.56 12.74 14.52
N GLU A 595 -27.24 13.08 15.61
CA GLU A 595 -27.18 14.42 16.21
C GLU A 595 -25.75 14.82 16.54
N VAL A 596 -24.98 13.95 17.20
CA VAL A 596 -23.59 14.20 17.55
C VAL A 596 -22.72 14.37 16.29
N LEU A 597 -22.86 13.48 15.30
CA LEU A 597 -22.04 13.50 14.07
C LEU A 597 -22.39 14.67 13.14
N SER A 598 -23.66 15.11 13.11
CA SER A 598 -24.16 16.25 12.31
C SER A 598 -23.92 17.61 13.00
N SER A 599 -23.73 17.65 14.32
CA SER A 599 -23.56 18.90 15.07
C SER A 599 -22.28 19.67 14.73
N GLU A 600 -21.35 19.05 14.00
CA GLU A 600 -20.06 19.63 13.65
C GLU A 600 -19.90 19.72 12.14
N GLN A 601 -20.13 20.92 11.60
CA GLN A 601 -19.76 21.21 10.23
C GLN A 601 -18.25 21.12 10.08
N ILE A 602 -17.80 20.34 9.10
CA ILE A 602 -16.39 20.24 8.71
C ILE A 602 -16.07 21.50 7.90
N HIS A 603 -15.63 22.52 8.60
CA HIS A 603 -15.11 23.75 8.00
C HIS A 603 -13.65 23.54 7.63
N ASP A 604 -13.24 24.07 6.48
CA ASP A 604 -11.82 24.26 6.21
C ASP A 604 -11.23 25.39 7.10
N GLU A 605 -9.92 25.61 7.01
CA GLU A 605 -9.23 26.69 7.76
C GLU A 605 -9.83 28.10 7.49
N SER A 606 -10.63 28.26 6.42
CA SER A 606 -11.29 29.52 6.04
C SER A 606 -12.72 29.65 6.57
N GLY A 607 -13.24 28.65 7.32
CA GLY A 607 -14.63 28.64 7.77
C GLY A 607 -15.63 28.24 6.67
N THR A 608 -15.15 27.88 5.48
CA THR A 608 -16.01 27.46 4.36
C THR A 608 -16.26 25.96 4.48
N PRO A 609 -17.49 25.47 4.25
CA PRO A 609 -17.73 24.03 4.14
C PRO A 609 -16.80 23.45 3.07
N GLN A 610 -15.90 22.55 3.47
CA GLN A 610 -14.86 22.01 2.60
C GLN A 610 -15.45 21.15 1.46
N PHE A 611 -16.67 20.66 1.66
CA PHE A 611 -17.46 19.87 0.73
C PHE A 611 -18.90 20.40 0.71
N GLY A 612 -19.63 20.20 -0.39
CA GLY A 612 -21.04 20.57 -0.45
C GLY A 612 -21.84 19.94 0.69
N ARG A 613 -22.79 20.68 1.29
CA ARG A 613 -23.57 20.22 2.47
C ARG A 613 -24.21 18.84 2.29
N LEU A 614 -24.60 18.48 1.08
CA LEU A 614 -25.20 17.19 0.74
C LEU A 614 -24.22 16.01 0.97
N ALA A 615 -22.96 16.14 0.55
CA ALA A 615 -21.96 15.09 0.70
C ALA A 615 -21.60 14.83 2.17
N HIS A 616 -21.63 15.88 3.01
CA HIS A 616 -21.41 15.73 4.45
C HIS A 616 -22.53 14.95 5.13
N GLN A 617 -23.79 15.29 4.85
CA GLN A 617 -24.93 14.60 5.46
C GLN A 617 -24.99 13.13 5.00
N GLU A 618 -24.76 12.87 3.71
CA GLU A 618 -24.71 11.50 3.19
C GLU A 618 -23.62 10.66 3.86
N PHE A 619 -22.46 11.26 4.16
CA PHE A 619 -21.39 10.60 4.89
C PHE A 619 -21.76 10.33 6.35
N VAL A 620 -22.40 11.28 7.03
CA VAL A 620 -22.90 11.06 8.40
C VAL A 620 -23.92 9.92 8.42
N ASP A 621 -24.87 9.89 7.48
CA ASP A 621 -25.85 8.82 7.39
C ASP A 621 -25.18 7.47 7.11
N PHE A 622 -24.17 7.46 6.25
CA PHE A 622 -23.33 6.28 6.03
C PHE A 622 -22.62 5.81 7.31
N GLU A 623 -21.97 6.71 8.06
CA GLU A 623 -21.30 6.36 9.33
C GLU A 623 -22.28 5.77 10.34
N VAL A 624 -23.46 6.39 10.50
CA VAL A 624 -24.52 5.90 11.40
C VAL A 624 -24.96 4.50 11.00
N ASP A 625 -25.28 4.28 9.72
CA ASP A 625 -25.70 2.98 9.21
C ASP A 625 -24.63 1.91 9.43
N LEU A 626 -23.37 2.23 9.10
CA LEU A 626 -22.22 1.35 9.24
C LEU A 626 -22.03 0.90 10.70
N LEU A 627 -22.05 1.85 11.63
CA LEU A 627 -21.88 1.61 13.07
C LEU A 627 -23.02 0.76 13.63
N HIS A 628 -24.26 1.03 13.23
CA HIS A 628 -25.42 0.25 13.67
C HIS A 628 -25.46 -1.16 13.09
N ARG A 629 -25.10 -1.35 11.82
CA ARG A 629 -25.02 -2.68 11.20
C ARG A 629 -23.91 -3.53 11.81
N CYS A 630 -22.76 -2.92 12.15
CA CYS A 630 -21.71 -3.58 12.93
C CYS A 630 -22.25 -4.13 14.26
N ARG A 631 -23.05 -3.32 14.98
CA ARG A 631 -23.63 -3.69 16.28
C ARG A 631 -24.79 -4.69 16.18
N GLY A 632 -25.56 -4.59 15.10
CA GLY A 632 -26.78 -5.34 14.85
C GLY A 632 -26.60 -6.69 14.18
N ARG A 633 -25.36 -7.22 14.10
CA ARG A 633 -25.00 -8.51 13.44
C ARG A 633 -25.26 -8.58 11.94
N ARG A 634 -25.66 -7.48 11.29
CA ARG A 634 -26.06 -7.48 9.88
C ARG A 634 -24.97 -8.05 8.96
N TYR A 635 -23.72 -7.64 9.15
CA TYR A 635 -22.59 -8.16 8.36
C TYR A 635 -22.18 -9.61 8.68
N ILE A 636 -22.58 -10.12 9.85
CA ILE A 636 -22.37 -11.53 10.21
C ILE A 636 -23.38 -12.39 9.46
N ASP A 637 -24.63 -11.94 9.44
CA ASP A 637 -25.76 -12.67 8.87
C ASP A 637 -25.80 -12.53 7.32
N ASP A 638 -25.41 -11.37 6.78
CA ASP A 638 -25.24 -11.10 5.35
C ASP A 638 -23.91 -10.34 5.07
N PRO A 639 -22.83 -11.05 4.73
CA PRO A 639 -21.55 -10.44 4.39
C PRO A 639 -21.61 -9.47 3.19
N ASN A 640 -22.59 -9.62 2.28
CA ASN A 640 -22.70 -8.74 1.12
C ASN A 640 -23.10 -7.31 1.52
N GLU A 641 -23.77 -7.13 2.67
CA GLU A 641 -24.07 -5.79 3.18
C GLU A 641 -22.78 -4.99 3.48
N LEU A 642 -21.73 -5.65 3.99
CA LEU A 642 -20.44 -4.98 4.21
C LEU A 642 -19.83 -4.56 2.89
N SER A 643 -19.91 -5.44 1.88
CA SER A 643 -19.39 -5.13 0.54
C SER A 643 -20.11 -3.94 -0.08
N ALA A 644 -21.44 -3.90 0.05
CA ALA A 644 -22.28 -2.81 -0.43
C ALA A 644 -21.99 -1.47 0.27
N ASP A 645 -21.67 -1.49 1.57
CA ASP A 645 -21.31 -0.29 2.31
C ASP A 645 -19.91 0.22 1.96
N ILE A 646 -18.95 -0.67 1.67
CA ILE A 646 -17.66 -0.27 1.09
C ILE A 646 -17.89 0.45 -0.25
N ASP A 647 -18.74 -0.11 -1.11
CA ASP A 647 -19.05 0.49 -2.42
C ASP A 647 -19.78 1.83 -2.27
N ARG A 648 -20.70 1.94 -1.30
CA ARG A 648 -21.34 3.21 -0.93
C ARG A 648 -20.32 4.25 -0.50
N LEU A 649 -19.36 3.89 0.37
CA LEU A 649 -18.29 4.80 0.80
C LEU A 649 -17.42 5.26 -0.38
N ILE A 650 -17.10 4.36 -1.31
CA ILE A 650 -16.33 4.71 -2.51
C ILE A 650 -17.09 5.71 -3.39
N ARG A 651 -18.41 5.54 -3.55
CA ARG A 651 -19.26 6.51 -4.25
C ARG A 651 -19.27 7.86 -3.54
N ILE A 652 -19.51 7.89 -2.24
CA ILE A 652 -19.49 9.13 -1.44
C ILE A 652 -18.14 9.85 -1.58
N LYS A 653 -17.02 9.13 -1.51
CA LYS A 653 -15.67 9.70 -1.70
C LYS A 653 -15.47 10.29 -3.09
N ARG A 654 -16.03 9.65 -4.11
CA ARG A 654 -15.98 10.16 -5.49
C ARG A 654 -16.74 11.48 -5.58
N ASP A 655 -17.91 11.56 -4.96
CA ASP A 655 -18.73 12.78 -4.99
C ASP A 655 -18.12 13.93 -4.17
N MET A 656 -17.30 13.60 -3.16
CA MET A 656 -16.48 14.55 -2.42
C MET A 656 -15.24 15.04 -3.19
N SER A 657 -14.65 14.20 -4.05
CA SER A 657 -13.43 14.51 -4.79
C SER A 657 -13.75 15.43 -5.96
N THR A 658 -13.26 16.67 -5.93
CA THR A 658 -13.88 17.73 -6.72
C THR A 658 -13.72 17.67 -8.22
N ASP A 659 -12.67 17.12 -8.84
CA ASP A 659 -12.63 17.13 -10.32
C ASP A 659 -11.84 16.02 -11.04
N GLU A 660 -10.77 15.47 -10.46
CA GLU A 660 -9.95 14.48 -11.19
C GLU A 660 -9.33 13.43 -10.28
N LEU A 661 -9.49 12.16 -10.66
CA LEU A 661 -8.80 11.04 -10.02
C LEU A 661 -7.58 10.64 -10.84
N VAL A 662 -6.41 10.65 -10.20
CA VAL A 662 -5.14 10.26 -10.81
C VAL A 662 -4.68 8.91 -10.29
N LEU A 663 -4.43 7.99 -11.23
CA LEU A 663 -3.85 6.68 -11.01
C LEU A 663 -2.52 6.59 -11.77
N ASP A 664 -1.42 6.58 -11.02
CA ASP A 664 -0.10 6.21 -11.56
C ASP A 664 0.10 4.70 -11.46
#